data_AF-A0A2H1K4Y7-F1
#
_entry.id   AF-A0A2H1K4Y7-F1
#
_cell.length_a   1.000
_cell.length_b   1.000
_cell.length_c   1.000
_cell.angle_alpha   90.00
_cell.angle_beta   90.00
_cell.angle_gamma   90.00
#
_symmetry.space_group_name_H-M   'P 1'
#
loop_
_entity.id
_entity.type
_entity.pdbx_description
1 polymer ?
#
loop_
_entity_poly.entity_id
_entity_poly.type
_entity_poly.pdbx_seq_one_letter_code
_entity_poly.pdbx_strand_id
1 'polypeptide(L)'
;MATFFGPAGSGGDSFDEFLARFLQGQTGARRGRSVDINRLLSKRSHEVIEAAAEFAGRHGQSEVDALHILRTMVDSEPGISAVRQAGADPEAIAHAIEERLPAATDTEADSTPTLTGSAQRALLDAYQVARAFGSTYIDPEHMFFAFVLNQEMPAGRILAQAGVTQAALQAGAEAAEAAGMHPGQEAEGEDGQESVLEKFGTDLTELASEGRLDPVIGRAEEIEQTIEILARRTKNNPVLLGEAGVGKTAVAEGLAQAIHSGQVPKQLQGKRIIALDMPGMLAGTRYRGDFEERLTGALNEIADDGDMIVFVDELHTLVGAGGNGEANSMDAGNILKPRLARGDLHMIGATTLKEYRTIEKDSALERRFQPVTVGEPSVEDAVTIIDGIKDRYAEFHEVTYTAEAVRAAVELSNRYITDRFLPDKAIDLIDQAGARMSLGRGPAVDIDALKLKLSELEAEKKSAIEVEDYERAGRVRDEINEVAARIESAENPDAEAAKTAAAEAIIGEQEIAHVVSRATGIPAERMTQSQKARLANMEEVLHDRVVGQDEAVTAVSRAIRRSQTGMADPNRPIGSFLFLGPTGVGKTELAKALAQTLFDDESAMIRFDMSEFGERHTVSRLVGAPPGYVGYDEAGQLTEKVRRRPYSVILLDEVEKAHPDAFNLLLQVLDDGRLTDGQGRTVDFRNTVIIMTSNLGSEFMSGTPLGFASGAAQDAERDLKAKVMGRLKEFMRPEFINRIDDTVMFARLDREQLRSIVDQQLAASKQRLEAQGIALDVSAEALDWLADEGYEPEFGARPLRRVIQRELDDRIADLLVTEAVDEGGTVRATVVGGDLRVVAGARPEPIMA
;
A
#
# COMPACT_ATOMS: atom_id res chain seq x y z
N MET A 1 29.98 21.61 -7.24
CA MET A 1 30.10 22.39 -8.50
C MET A 1 30.41 21.54 -9.73
N ALA A 2 31.36 20.59 -9.72
CA ALA A 2 31.49 19.62 -10.83
C ALA A 2 30.25 18.68 -10.98
N THR A 3 29.46 18.53 -9.91
CA THR A 3 28.11 17.95 -9.92
C THR A 3 27.06 18.80 -10.66
N PHE A 4 27.27 20.12 -10.80
CA PHE A 4 26.28 21.07 -11.32
C PHE A 4 26.37 21.25 -12.84
N PHE A 5 27.56 21.07 -13.41
CA PHE A 5 27.81 21.29 -14.83
C PHE A 5 28.16 20.00 -15.60
N GLY A 6 28.45 18.91 -14.89
CA GLY A 6 28.86 17.63 -15.50
C GLY A 6 30.32 17.64 -15.98
N PRO A 7 30.87 16.49 -16.39
CA PRO A 7 32.28 16.39 -16.79
C PRO A 7 32.55 17.12 -18.11
N ALA A 8 33.65 17.88 -18.17
CA ALA A 8 34.15 18.53 -19.38
C ALA A 8 34.67 17.48 -20.39
N GLY A 9 33.74 16.83 -21.10
CA GLY A 9 34.06 15.80 -22.11
C GLY A 9 32.85 15.27 -22.87
N SER A 10 31.62 15.43 -22.36
CA SER A 10 30.40 15.23 -23.15
C SER A 10 30.05 16.54 -23.85
N GLY A 11 30.09 16.56 -25.18
CA GLY A 11 29.75 17.77 -25.94
C GLY A 11 28.38 18.33 -25.52
N GLY A 12 28.35 19.62 -25.20
CA GLY A 12 27.18 20.51 -25.22
C GLY A 12 25.97 20.25 -24.30
N ASP A 13 25.69 19.02 -23.87
CA ASP A 13 24.29 18.67 -23.59
C ASP A 13 23.81 18.82 -22.12
N SER A 14 24.62 18.65 -21.08
CA SER A 14 24.11 18.59 -19.69
C SER A 14 23.52 19.91 -19.18
N PHE A 15 24.20 21.01 -19.49
CA PHE A 15 23.86 22.33 -18.97
C PHE A 15 22.86 23.07 -19.87
N ASP A 16 22.93 22.88 -21.19
CA ASP A 16 21.91 23.38 -22.12
C ASP A 16 20.55 22.66 -21.89
N GLU A 17 20.58 21.37 -21.51
CA GLU A 17 19.38 20.63 -21.09
C GLU A 17 18.81 21.15 -19.76
N PHE A 18 19.67 21.49 -18.79
CA PHE A 18 19.26 22.18 -17.56
C PHE A 18 18.59 23.53 -17.87
N LEU A 19 19.21 24.37 -18.70
CA LEU A 19 18.67 25.66 -19.13
C LEU A 19 17.34 25.52 -19.86
N ALA A 20 17.21 24.50 -20.71
CA ALA A 20 15.95 24.21 -21.40
C ALA A 20 14.83 23.83 -20.43
N ARG A 21 15.12 23.02 -19.40
CA ARG A 21 14.16 22.65 -18.33
C ARG A 21 13.80 23.85 -17.45
N PHE A 22 14.78 24.67 -17.08
CA PHE A 22 14.59 25.88 -16.29
C PHE A 22 13.71 26.92 -17.02
N LEU A 23 14.01 27.19 -18.30
CA LEU A 23 13.22 28.11 -19.13
C LEU A 23 11.81 27.58 -19.41
N GLN A 24 11.62 26.26 -19.57
CA GLN A 24 10.28 25.66 -19.65
C GLN A 24 9.46 25.89 -18.37
N GLY A 25 10.10 25.80 -17.21
CA GLY A 25 9.49 26.06 -15.90
C GLY A 25 8.98 27.49 -15.72
N GLN A 26 9.67 28.48 -16.28
CA GLN A 26 9.25 29.89 -16.22
C GLN A 26 7.93 30.16 -16.96
N THR A 27 7.64 29.42 -18.04
CA THR A 27 6.36 29.53 -18.77
C THR A 27 5.16 28.90 -18.04
N GLY A 28 5.40 27.94 -17.13
CA GLY A 28 4.36 27.22 -16.40
C GLY A 28 3.87 27.90 -15.10
N ALA A 29 4.69 28.78 -14.51
CA ALA A 29 4.44 29.37 -13.19
C ALA A 29 3.34 30.46 -13.13
N ARG A 30 2.64 30.75 -14.24
CA ARG A 30 1.54 31.74 -14.26
C ARG A 30 0.16 31.20 -13.86
N ARG A 31 0.04 29.98 -13.32
CA ARG A 31 -1.23 29.41 -12.85
C ARG A 31 -1.17 28.86 -11.41
N GLY A 32 -1.46 29.74 -10.46
CA GLY A 32 -2.48 29.53 -9.42
C GLY A 32 -2.38 28.33 -8.46
N ARG A 33 -1.23 28.11 -7.81
CA ARG A 33 -1.14 27.35 -6.55
C ARG A 33 -0.14 28.05 -5.62
N SER A 34 -0.56 28.39 -4.40
CA SER A 34 0.35 28.86 -3.35
C SER A 34 1.18 27.68 -2.89
N VAL A 35 2.46 27.65 -3.27
CA VAL A 35 3.42 26.66 -2.78
C VAL A 35 3.94 27.17 -1.45
N ASP A 36 3.80 26.38 -0.39
CA ASP A 36 4.42 26.66 0.90
C ASP A 36 5.92 26.35 0.79
N ILE A 37 6.71 27.38 0.51
CA ILE A 37 8.15 27.26 0.22
C ILE A 37 8.91 26.79 1.46
N ASN A 38 8.45 27.12 2.67
CA ASN A 38 9.12 26.73 3.90
C ASN A 38 9.17 25.20 4.06
N ARG A 39 8.14 24.48 3.63
CA ARG A 39 8.12 23.00 3.66
C ARG A 39 9.05 22.35 2.63
N LEU A 40 9.56 23.14 1.69
CA LEU A 40 10.40 22.67 0.59
C LEU A 40 11.87 23.02 0.80
N LEU A 41 12.23 23.73 1.87
CA LEU A 41 13.62 23.98 2.23
C LEU A 41 14.23 22.71 2.85
N SER A 42 15.47 22.39 2.48
CA SER A 42 16.21 21.36 3.22
C SER A 42 16.65 21.90 4.58
N LYS A 43 17.06 21.00 5.49
CA LYS A 43 17.58 21.38 6.82
C LYS A 43 18.72 22.43 6.71
N ARG A 44 19.63 22.24 5.76
CA ARG A 44 20.75 23.17 5.52
C ARG A 44 20.29 24.54 4.99
N SER A 45 19.22 24.57 4.21
CA SER A 45 18.63 25.85 3.78
C SER A 45 17.89 26.56 4.90
N HIS A 46 17.25 25.82 5.81
CA HIS A 46 16.70 26.40 7.04
C HIS A 46 17.80 27.04 7.89
N GLU A 47 18.94 26.38 8.06
CA GLU A 47 20.10 26.93 8.78
C GLU A 47 20.63 28.23 8.14
N VAL A 48 20.67 28.31 6.79
CA VAL A 48 21.06 29.54 6.09
C VAL A 48 20.08 30.69 6.32
N ILE A 49 18.77 30.40 6.34
CA ILE A 49 17.73 31.42 6.60
C ILE A 49 17.74 31.87 8.06
N GLU A 50 17.94 30.95 9.00
CA GLU A 50 18.06 31.24 10.42
C GLU A 50 19.29 32.11 10.70
N ALA A 51 20.45 31.77 10.12
CA ALA A 51 21.66 32.59 10.24
C ALA A 51 21.49 33.97 9.58
N ALA A 52 20.76 34.07 8.46
CA ALA A 52 20.42 35.35 7.84
C ALA A 52 19.48 36.20 8.73
N ALA A 53 18.55 35.55 9.43
CA ALA A 53 17.66 36.17 10.41
C ALA A 53 18.43 36.68 11.65
N GLU A 54 19.34 35.87 12.19
CA GLU A 54 20.22 36.29 13.28
C GLU A 54 21.13 37.46 12.88
N PHE A 55 21.66 37.43 11.65
CA PHE A 55 22.47 38.53 11.12
C PHE A 55 21.65 39.82 10.97
N ALA A 56 20.43 39.75 10.42
CA ALA A 56 19.53 40.89 10.30
C ALA A 56 19.17 41.48 11.69
N GLY A 57 18.84 40.61 12.65
CA GLY A 57 18.52 41.00 14.02
C GLY A 57 19.68 41.73 14.71
N ARG A 58 20.92 41.23 14.56
CA ARG A 58 22.13 41.91 15.08
C ARG A 58 22.39 43.29 14.46
N HIS A 59 21.85 43.55 13.28
CA HIS A 59 21.93 44.86 12.61
C HIS A 59 20.70 45.74 12.90
N GLY A 60 19.83 45.33 13.82
CA GLY A 60 18.61 46.05 14.19
C GLY A 60 17.52 46.00 13.11
N GLN A 61 17.56 44.99 12.25
CA GLN A 61 16.61 44.81 11.14
C GLN A 61 15.63 43.69 11.46
N SER A 62 14.33 44.00 11.40
CA SER A 62 13.24 43.04 11.66
C SER A 62 12.85 42.23 10.42
N GLU A 63 13.40 42.55 9.25
CA GLU A 63 13.10 41.90 7.98
C GLU A 63 14.34 41.24 7.36
N VAL A 64 14.18 40.03 6.84
CA VAL A 64 15.25 39.29 6.14
C VAL A 64 15.11 39.50 4.64
N ASP A 65 16.18 40.02 4.04
CA ASP A 65 16.30 40.33 2.61
C ASP A 65 17.16 39.27 1.91
N ALA A 66 17.01 39.13 0.59
CA ALA A 66 17.88 38.38 -0.28
C ALA A 66 19.38 38.73 -0.06
N LEU A 67 19.68 39.99 0.28
CA LEU A 67 21.04 40.41 0.64
C LEU A 67 21.54 39.79 1.95
N HIS A 68 20.69 39.62 2.96
CA HIS A 68 21.05 38.95 4.22
C HIS A 68 21.31 37.45 4.01
N ILE A 69 20.49 36.83 3.16
CA ILE A 69 20.67 35.44 2.75
C ILE A 69 22.02 35.31 2.02
N LEU A 70 22.26 36.10 0.99
CA LEU A 70 23.52 36.06 0.25
C LEU A 70 24.72 36.35 1.15
N ARG A 71 24.61 37.31 2.08
CA ARG A 71 25.67 37.66 3.03
C ARG A 71 26.10 36.48 3.88
N THR A 72 25.14 35.68 4.33
CA THR A 72 25.39 34.46 5.10
C THR A 72 26.05 33.39 4.23
N MET A 73 25.56 33.24 2.99
CA MET A 73 26.06 32.23 2.05
C MET A 73 27.47 32.48 1.55
N VAL A 74 27.96 33.72 1.52
CA VAL A 74 29.35 33.99 1.14
C VAL A 74 30.36 33.67 2.25
N ASP A 75 29.88 33.44 3.48
CA ASP A 75 30.69 33.01 4.63
C ASP A 75 30.59 31.50 4.92
N SER A 76 29.63 30.80 4.29
CA SER A 76 29.33 29.40 4.57
C SER A 76 29.33 28.53 3.31
N GLU A 77 29.58 27.23 3.48
CA GLU A 77 29.45 26.26 2.38
C GLU A 77 27.98 26.06 1.97
N PRO A 78 27.65 25.93 0.66
CA PRO A 78 28.56 25.84 -0.48
C PRO A 78 28.93 27.20 -1.13
N GLY A 79 28.39 28.31 -0.63
CA GLY A 79 28.49 29.62 -1.31
C GLY A 79 29.90 30.20 -1.29
N ILE A 80 30.63 30.09 -0.18
CA ILE A 80 32.02 30.56 -0.07
C ILE A 80 32.95 29.85 -1.07
N SER A 81 32.82 28.53 -1.21
CA SER A 81 33.57 27.74 -2.20
C SER A 81 33.19 28.10 -3.64
N ALA A 82 31.92 28.34 -3.91
CA ALA A 82 31.46 28.74 -5.25
C ALA A 82 32.03 30.12 -5.65
N VAL A 83 32.08 31.07 -4.73
CA VAL A 83 32.70 32.39 -4.95
C VAL A 83 34.20 32.25 -5.24
N ARG A 84 34.92 31.50 -4.42
CA ARG A 84 36.37 31.27 -4.59
C ARG A 84 36.67 30.57 -5.91
N GLN A 85 35.85 29.60 -6.29
CA GLN A 85 35.99 28.87 -7.55
C GLN A 85 35.76 29.76 -8.78
N ALA A 86 34.90 30.78 -8.68
CA ALA A 86 34.75 31.81 -9.72
C ALA A 86 35.93 32.80 -9.76
N GLY A 87 36.93 32.67 -8.87
CA GLY A 87 38.07 33.56 -8.78
C GLY A 87 37.76 34.90 -8.10
N ALA A 88 36.66 34.98 -7.36
CA ALA A 88 36.24 36.16 -6.62
C ALA A 88 36.60 36.06 -5.14
N ASP A 89 36.70 37.22 -4.47
CA ASP A 89 37.01 37.31 -3.05
C ASP A 89 35.70 37.38 -2.22
N PRO A 90 35.40 36.38 -1.36
CA PRO A 90 34.21 36.38 -0.52
C PRO A 90 34.14 37.59 0.43
N GLU A 91 35.27 38.05 0.99
CA GLU A 91 35.28 39.20 1.91
C GLU A 91 34.91 40.50 1.19
N ALA A 92 35.38 40.69 -0.04
CA ALA A 92 35.02 41.83 -0.86
C ALA A 92 33.52 41.84 -1.22
N ILE A 93 32.92 40.67 -1.47
CA ILE A 93 31.49 40.54 -1.72
C ILE A 93 30.68 40.81 -0.45
N ALA A 94 31.09 40.24 0.68
CA ALA A 94 30.49 40.49 1.99
C ALA A 94 30.43 42.00 2.30
N HIS A 95 31.55 42.71 2.11
CA HIS A 95 31.60 44.16 2.31
C HIS A 95 30.69 44.93 1.34
N ALA A 96 30.67 44.54 0.06
CA ALA A 96 29.81 45.15 -0.95
C ALA A 96 28.31 44.92 -0.71
N ILE A 97 27.95 43.84 0.00
CA ILE A 97 26.59 43.58 0.47
C ILE A 97 26.27 44.50 1.66
N GLU A 98 27.14 44.56 2.67
CA GLU A 98 26.96 45.40 3.85
C GLU A 98 26.82 46.89 3.52
N GLU A 99 27.58 47.41 2.54
CA GLU A 99 27.43 48.80 2.06
C GLU A 99 26.06 49.11 1.45
N ARG A 100 25.33 48.08 1.00
CA ARG A 100 24.00 48.21 0.37
C ARG A 100 22.86 47.88 1.33
N LEU A 101 23.17 47.30 2.48
CA LEU A 101 22.19 47.10 3.55
C LEU A 101 21.87 48.43 4.23
N PRO A 102 20.65 48.59 4.79
CA PRO A 102 20.33 49.75 5.62
C PRO A 102 21.32 49.90 6.78
N ALA A 103 21.55 51.16 7.21
CA ALA A 103 22.41 51.44 8.34
C ALA A 103 21.89 50.73 9.60
N ALA A 104 22.79 50.09 10.35
CA ALA A 104 22.44 49.40 11.58
C ALA A 104 21.80 50.37 12.59
N THR A 105 20.73 49.93 13.23
CA THR A 105 20.06 50.69 14.30
C THR A 105 20.33 50.03 15.65
N ASP A 106 20.56 50.84 16.69
CA ASP A 106 20.85 50.39 18.07
C ASP A 106 19.64 49.74 18.79
N THR A 107 18.60 49.35 18.07
CA THR A 107 17.39 48.70 18.60
C THR A 107 17.43 47.23 18.26
N GLU A 108 17.51 46.36 19.26
CA GLU A 108 17.27 44.92 19.08
C GLU A 108 15.79 44.73 18.69
N ALA A 109 15.56 44.12 17.53
CA ALA A 109 14.22 43.81 17.07
C ALA A 109 13.70 42.59 17.86
N ASP A 110 12.80 42.82 18.83
CA ASP A 110 12.20 41.79 19.70
C ASP A 110 11.04 41.03 18.99
N SER A 111 11.10 40.93 17.67
CA SER A 111 10.04 40.36 16.81
C SER A 111 10.58 39.23 15.93
N THR A 112 9.76 38.23 15.67
CA THR A 112 10.08 37.15 14.71
C THR A 112 10.42 37.76 13.34
N PRO A 113 11.62 37.48 12.78
CA PRO A 113 12.07 38.10 11.55
C PRO A 113 11.22 37.66 10.36
N THR A 114 10.67 38.62 9.61
CA THR A 114 9.83 38.34 8.45
C THR A 114 10.62 38.40 7.15
N LEU A 115 10.36 37.50 6.20
CA LEU A 115 11.00 37.56 4.88
C LEU A 115 10.41 38.70 4.03
N THR A 116 11.27 39.54 3.47
CA THR A 116 10.91 40.54 2.47
C THR A 116 10.42 39.89 1.16
N GLY A 117 9.73 40.65 0.31
CA GLY A 117 9.32 40.19 -1.02
C GLY A 117 10.51 39.82 -1.94
N SER A 118 11.68 40.43 -1.76
CA SER A 118 12.91 40.06 -2.47
C SER A 118 13.46 38.72 -2.01
N ALA A 119 13.46 38.44 -0.69
CA ALA A 119 13.85 37.14 -0.15
C ALA A 119 12.89 36.03 -0.59
N GLN A 120 11.57 36.26 -0.51
CA GLN A 120 10.56 35.30 -0.98
C GLN A 120 10.71 35.00 -2.47
N ARG A 121 10.99 36.02 -3.29
CA ARG A 121 11.23 35.84 -4.72
C ARG A 121 12.52 35.05 -5.01
N ALA A 122 13.59 35.30 -4.25
CA ALA A 122 14.83 34.53 -4.36
C ALA A 122 14.62 33.04 -4.04
N LEU A 123 13.80 32.73 -3.03
CA LEU A 123 13.44 31.35 -2.69
C LEU A 123 12.55 30.69 -3.76
N LEU A 124 11.64 31.44 -4.39
CA LEU A 124 10.88 30.95 -5.54
C LEU A 124 11.78 30.64 -6.74
N ASP A 125 12.77 31.48 -7.00
CA ASP A 125 13.76 31.25 -8.05
C ASP A 125 14.61 30.01 -7.70
N ALA A 126 15.02 29.86 -6.44
CA ALA A 126 15.73 28.68 -5.94
C ALA A 126 14.91 27.39 -6.07
N TYR A 127 13.59 27.46 -5.89
CA TYR A 127 12.68 26.33 -6.13
C TYR A 127 12.67 25.89 -7.60
N GLN A 128 12.66 26.83 -8.54
CA GLN A 128 12.74 26.52 -9.97
C GLN A 128 14.08 25.89 -10.33
N VAL A 129 15.17 26.37 -9.71
CA VAL A 129 16.50 25.78 -9.84
C VAL A 129 16.50 24.35 -9.31
N ALA A 130 16.02 24.10 -8.09
CA ALA A 130 15.93 22.77 -7.48
C ALA A 130 15.15 21.78 -8.36
N ARG A 131 14.01 22.20 -8.92
CA ARG A 131 13.22 21.39 -9.86
C ARG A 131 13.97 21.05 -11.14
N ALA A 132 14.71 22.00 -11.71
CA ALA A 132 15.50 21.76 -12.91
C ALA A 132 16.65 20.77 -12.66
N PHE A 133 17.17 20.72 -11.42
CA PHE A 133 18.11 19.71 -10.93
C PHE A 133 17.47 18.36 -10.53
N GLY A 134 16.13 18.25 -10.57
CA GLY A 134 15.41 17.06 -10.15
C GLY A 134 15.37 16.85 -8.63
N SER A 135 15.74 17.86 -7.84
CA SER A 135 15.65 17.81 -6.38
C SER A 135 14.20 17.99 -5.91
N THR A 136 13.87 17.29 -4.82
CA THR A 136 12.58 17.41 -4.14
C THR A 136 12.57 18.59 -3.15
N TYR A 137 13.76 18.99 -2.68
CA TYR A 137 13.97 20.07 -1.72
C TYR A 137 14.89 21.16 -2.28
N ILE A 138 14.81 22.35 -1.71
CA ILE A 138 15.67 23.50 -2.00
C ILE A 138 16.85 23.44 -1.04
N ASP A 139 17.99 22.97 -1.52
CA ASP A 139 19.29 23.06 -0.85
C ASP A 139 20.02 24.41 -1.06
N PRO A 140 21.00 24.78 -0.20
CA PRO A 140 21.70 26.07 -0.26
C PRO A 140 22.35 26.36 -1.62
N GLU A 141 22.90 25.34 -2.28
CA GLU A 141 23.39 25.45 -3.65
C GLU A 141 22.36 26.02 -4.64
N HIS A 142 21.09 25.63 -4.54
CA HIS A 142 20.03 26.11 -5.43
C HIS A 142 19.72 27.58 -5.16
N MET A 143 19.79 28.01 -3.90
CA MET A 143 19.63 29.40 -3.50
C MET A 143 20.77 30.26 -4.04
N PHE A 144 22.02 29.79 -3.92
CA PHE A 144 23.19 30.50 -4.41
C PHE A 144 23.13 30.62 -5.94
N PHE A 145 22.82 29.52 -6.61
CA PHE A 145 22.73 29.49 -8.06
C PHE A 145 21.58 30.35 -8.59
N ALA A 146 20.45 30.42 -7.89
CA ALA A 146 19.37 31.35 -8.21
C ALA A 146 19.81 32.82 -8.17
N PHE A 147 20.65 33.21 -7.20
CA PHE A 147 21.23 34.56 -7.19
C PHE A 147 22.14 34.82 -8.39
N VAL A 148 22.95 33.83 -8.79
CA VAL A 148 23.86 33.97 -9.95
C VAL A 148 23.10 34.08 -11.27
N LEU A 149 22.00 33.32 -11.42
CA LEU A 149 21.16 33.34 -12.63
C LEU A 149 20.33 34.63 -12.73
N ASN A 150 19.85 35.17 -11.60
CA ASN A 150 18.99 36.35 -11.59
C ASN A 150 19.77 37.65 -11.32
N GLN A 151 20.47 38.14 -12.37
CA GLN A 151 21.23 39.39 -12.33
C GLN A 151 20.37 40.67 -12.32
N GLU A 152 19.05 40.55 -12.37
CA GLU A 152 18.16 41.71 -12.22
C GLU A 152 18.04 42.14 -10.75
N MET A 153 18.18 41.18 -9.83
CA MET A 153 18.10 41.36 -8.38
C MET A 153 19.39 41.96 -7.79
N PRO A 154 19.32 42.76 -6.70
CA PRO A 154 20.49 43.33 -6.05
C PRO A 154 21.57 42.30 -5.68
N ALA A 155 21.18 41.16 -5.11
CA ALA A 155 22.08 40.05 -4.76
C ALA A 155 22.85 39.52 -5.99
N GLY A 156 22.15 39.25 -7.11
CA GLY A 156 22.77 38.79 -8.34
C GLY A 156 23.68 39.82 -9.02
N ARG A 157 23.34 41.11 -8.93
CA ARG A 157 24.20 42.19 -9.46
C ARG A 157 25.53 42.28 -8.72
N ILE A 158 25.52 42.11 -7.40
CA ILE A 158 26.74 42.14 -6.58
C ILE A 158 27.66 40.98 -6.98
N LEU A 159 27.11 39.76 -7.10
CA LEU A 159 27.84 38.60 -7.57
C LEU A 159 28.42 38.81 -8.98
N ALA A 160 27.62 39.32 -9.93
CA ALA A 160 28.07 39.59 -11.28
C ALA A 160 29.18 40.67 -11.34
N GLN A 161 29.08 41.72 -10.52
CA GLN A 161 30.11 42.77 -10.41
C GLN A 161 31.42 42.24 -9.83
N ALA A 162 31.35 41.28 -8.92
CA ALA A 162 32.51 40.60 -8.34
C ALA A 162 33.10 39.51 -9.25
N GLY A 163 32.53 39.29 -10.45
CA GLY A 163 32.99 38.28 -11.40
C GLY A 163 32.37 36.89 -11.19
N VAL A 164 31.51 36.72 -10.18
CA VAL A 164 30.75 35.50 -9.92
C VAL A 164 29.57 35.43 -10.90
N THR A 165 29.86 34.89 -12.08
CA THR A 165 28.88 34.68 -13.15
C THR A 165 28.76 33.20 -13.45
N GLN A 166 27.65 32.81 -14.09
CA GLN A 166 27.46 31.45 -14.58
C GLN A 166 28.66 30.92 -15.38
N ALA A 167 29.22 31.74 -16.28
CA ALA A 167 30.38 31.37 -17.09
C ALA A 167 31.66 31.19 -16.25
N ALA A 168 31.86 32.03 -15.22
CA ALA A 168 33.00 31.93 -14.32
C ALA A 168 32.93 30.67 -13.44
N LEU A 169 31.73 30.32 -12.98
CA LEU A 169 31.47 29.10 -12.21
C LEU A 169 31.69 27.84 -13.04
N GLN A 170 31.31 27.86 -14.32
CA GLN A 170 31.60 26.78 -15.28
C GLN A 170 33.11 26.63 -15.52
N ALA A 171 33.77 27.72 -15.88
CA ALA A 171 35.22 27.71 -16.13
C ALA A 171 36.02 27.26 -14.89
N GLY A 172 35.60 27.68 -13.68
CA GLY A 172 36.20 27.23 -12.43
C GLY A 172 35.96 25.76 -12.11
N ALA A 173 34.81 25.20 -12.52
CA ALA A 173 34.53 23.76 -12.42
C ALA A 173 35.37 22.94 -13.41
N GLU A 174 35.48 23.40 -14.67
CA GLU A 174 36.30 22.77 -15.71
C GLU A 174 37.79 22.81 -15.36
N ALA A 175 38.28 23.92 -14.80
CA ALA A 175 39.67 24.06 -14.36
C ALA A 175 40.01 23.16 -13.16
N ALA A 176 39.09 23.02 -12.20
CA ALA A 176 39.25 22.10 -11.07
C ALA A 176 39.28 20.63 -11.55
N GLU A 177 38.41 20.27 -12.50
CA GLU A 177 38.37 18.93 -13.09
C GLU A 177 39.63 18.62 -13.93
N ALA A 178 40.12 19.58 -14.72
CA ALA A 178 41.37 19.44 -15.49
C ALA A 178 42.63 19.35 -14.61
N ALA A 179 42.59 19.92 -13.40
CA ALA A 179 43.65 19.79 -12.39
C ALA A 179 43.58 18.46 -11.61
N GLY A 180 42.63 17.57 -11.92
CA GLY A 180 42.42 16.32 -11.17
C GLY A 180 41.84 16.53 -9.77
N MET A 181 41.34 17.72 -9.46
CA MET A 181 40.66 18.05 -8.22
C MET A 181 39.16 17.76 -8.40
N HIS A 182 38.76 16.55 -8.01
CA HIS A 182 37.34 16.22 -7.85
C HIS A 182 36.79 16.91 -6.60
N PRO A 183 35.50 17.34 -6.58
CA PRO A 183 34.92 17.93 -5.37
C PRO A 183 34.91 16.87 -4.27
N GLY A 184 35.62 17.13 -3.16
CA GLY A 184 35.79 16.19 -2.04
C GLY A 184 37.21 16.12 -1.48
N GLN A 185 38.19 16.78 -2.08
CA GLN A 185 39.53 16.96 -1.49
C GLN A 185 39.81 18.46 -1.32
N GLU A 186 39.34 19.03 -0.21
CA GLU A 186 40.00 20.21 0.34
C GLU A 186 41.18 19.79 1.21
N ALA A 187 42.22 20.62 1.17
CA ALA A 187 43.46 20.40 1.87
C ALA A 187 43.23 20.29 3.38
N GLU A 188 43.67 19.18 3.97
CA GLU A 188 43.77 18.96 5.41
C GLU A 188 44.67 20.05 6.02
N GLY A 189 44.03 21.10 6.54
CA GLY A 189 44.43 21.63 7.83
C GLY A 189 44.09 20.58 8.89
N GLU A 190 45.03 20.33 9.80
CA GLU A 190 44.90 19.39 10.90
C GLU A 190 43.67 19.72 11.79
N ASP A 191 42.51 19.13 11.49
CA ASP A 191 41.45 18.83 12.46
C ASP A 191 40.43 17.86 11.82
N GLY A 192 40.44 16.59 12.31
CA GLY A 192 39.38 15.58 12.22
C GLY A 192 38.86 15.14 10.83
N GLN A 193 39.37 14.02 10.30
CA GLN A 193 38.66 13.27 9.24
C GLN A 193 37.30 12.81 9.77
N GLU A 194 36.21 13.29 9.17
CA GLU A 194 34.84 12.87 9.46
C GLU A 194 34.68 11.37 9.13
N SER A 195 34.21 10.59 10.11
CA SER A 195 34.18 9.12 10.03
C SER A 195 33.16 8.63 8.99
N VAL A 196 33.43 7.49 8.32
CA VAL A 196 32.47 6.91 7.37
C VAL A 196 31.18 6.48 8.08
N LEU A 197 31.30 6.00 9.32
CA LEU A 197 30.15 5.61 10.14
C LEU A 197 29.30 6.80 10.58
N GLU A 198 29.88 7.99 10.76
CA GLU A 198 29.10 9.20 11.06
C GLU A 198 28.21 9.61 9.88
N LYS A 199 28.66 9.35 8.65
CA LYS A 199 27.92 9.69 7.42
C LYS A 199 26.87 8.66 7.01
N PHE A 200 27.19 7.37 7.18
CA PHE A 200 26.40 6.27 6.62
C PHE A 200 25.95 5.25 7.67
N GLY A 201 26.26 5.50 8.94
CA GLY A 201 25.83 4.69 10.07
C GLY A 201 24.78 5.41 10.91
N THR A 202 23.94 4.65 11.58
CA THR A 202 23.01 5.14 12.61
C THR A 202 23.20 4.32 13.87
N ASP A 203 23.55 4.96 14.98
CA ASP A 203 23.71 4.28 16.27
C ASP A 203 22.34 4.03 16.92
N LEU A 204 21.87 2.78 16.83
CA LEU A 204 20.60 2.37 17.43
C LEU A 204 20.67 2.38 18.96
N THR A 205 21.85 2.20 19.55
CA THR A 205 22.02 2.18 21.02
C THR A 205 21.96 3.59 21.58
N GLU A 206 22.49 4.57 20.84
CA GLU A 206 22.31 6.00 21.15
C GLU A 206 20.84 6.41 21.04
N LEU A 207 20.15 6.07 19.94
CA LEU A 207 18.71 6.32 19.79
C LEU A 207 17.87 5.68 20.89
N ALA A 208 18.26 4.48 21.36
CA ALA A 208 17.62 3.82 22.50
C ALA A 208 17.81 4.64 23.79
N SER A 209 19.01 5.19 24.01
CA SER A 209 19.32 6.02 25.18
C SER A 209 18.60 7.36 25.18
N GLU A 210 18.32 7.91 23.99
CA GLU A 210 17.54 9.14 23.80
C GLU A 210 16.02 8.89 23.89
N GLY A 211 15.58 7.63 23.97
CA GLY A 211 14.16 7.27 23.97
C GLY A 211 13.45 7.51 22.63
N ARG A 212 14.19 7.52 21.51
CA ARG A 212 13.66 7.79 20.17
C ARG A 212 13.22 6.55 19.39
N LEU A 213 13.68 5.38 19.82
CA LEU A 213 13.25 4.09 19.26
C LEU A 213 11.83 3.74 19.71
N ASP A 214 11.09 3.09 18.82
CA ASP A 214 9.76 2.56 19.16
C ASP A 214 9.85 1.43 20.20
N PRO A 215 8.84 1.28 21.06
CA PRO A 215 8.80 0.16 21.99
C PRO A 215 8.68 -1.16 21.22
N VAL A 216 9.55 -2.11 21.53
CA VAL A 216 9.54 -3.42 20.86
C VAL A 216 8.61 -4.37 21.60
N ILE A 217 7.51 -4.74 20.95
CA ILE A 217 6.43 -5.54 21.52
C ILE A 217 6.35 -6.88 20.81
N GLY A 218 6.21 -7.97 21.59
CA GLY A 218 5.97 -9.32 21.03
C GLY A 218 7.16 -9.97 20.35
N ARG A 219 8.40 -9.52 20.61
CA ARG A 219 9.65 -10.06 19.99
C ARG A 219 10.69 -10.56 21.00
N ALA A 220 10.25 -10.92 22.21
CA ALA A 220 11.16 -11.29 23.29
C ALA A 220 12.00 -12.55 22.95
N GLU A 221 11.39 -13.57 22.36
CA GLU A 221 12.07 -14.81 21.99
C GLU A 221 13.12 -14.59 20.90
N GLU A 222 12.80 -13.81 19.86
CA GLU A 222 13.74 -13.51 18.77
C GLU A 222 14.91 -12.63 19.26
N ILE A 223 14.66 -11.67 20.15
CA ILE A 223 15.70 -10.85 20.78
C ILE A 223 16.60 -11.74 21.66
N GLU A 224 16.03 -12.60 22.50
CA GLU A 224 16.78 -13.54 23.35
C GLU A 224 17.65 -14.48 22.50
N GLN A 225 17.09 -15.06 21.44
CA GLN A 225 17.84 -15.90 20.52
C GLN A 225 18.98 -15.13 19.83
N THR A 226 18.75 -13.86 19.48
CA THR A 226 19.77 -12.98 18.89
C THR A 226 20.91 -12.72 19.88
N ILE A 227 20.59 -12.44 21.15
CA ILE A 227 21.56 -12.30 22.26
C ILE A 227 22.37 -13.59 22.44
N GLU A 228 21.69 -14.74 22.48
CA GLU A 228 22.34 -16.04 22.63
C GLU A 228 23.34 -16.31 21.51
N ILE A 229 22.98 -15.98 20.27
CA ILE A 229 23.85 -16.18 19.11
C ILE A 229 25.07 -15.27 19.20
N LEU A 230 24.87 -13.97 19.44
CA LEU A 230 25.97 -13.00 19.55
C LEU A 230 26.95 -13.35 20.68
N ALA A 231 26.49 -13.98 21.75
CA ALA A 231 27.32 -14.41 22.87
C ALA A 231 28.13 -15.70 22.61
N ARG A 232 27.93 -16.40 21.47
CA ARG A 232 28.67 -17.62 21.13
C ARG A 232 30.10 -17.32 20.68
N ARG A 233 30.98 -18.31 20.84
CA ARG A 233 32.36 -18.25 20.30
C ARG A 233 32.44 -18.53 18.79
N THR A 234 31.50 -19.28 18.24
CA THR A 234 31.42 -19.65 16.83
C THR A 234 29.97 -19.57 16.37
N LYS A 235 29.75 -19.28 15.09
CA LYS A 235 28.41 -18.98 14.53
C LYS A 235 27.70 -17.88 15.34
N ASN A 236 28.40 -16.77 15.53
CA ASN A 236 28.02 -15.67 16.39
C ASN A 236 27.42 -14.48 15.64
N ASN A 237 27.02 -14.67 14.38
CA ASN A 237 26.37 -13.64 13.58
C ASN A 237 24.92 -14.07 13.31
N PRO A 238 23.93 -13.50 14.01
CA PRO A 238 22.53 -13.82 13.77
C PRO A 238 22.06 -13.28 12.41
N VAL A 239 21.20 -14.03 11.74
CA VAL A 239 20.50 -13.58 10.53
C VAL A 239 18.99 -13.71 10.75
N LEU A 240 18.32 -12.58 10.82
CA LEU A 240 16.88 -12.45 10.96
C LEU A 240 16.19 -12.82 9.64
N LEU A 241 15.50 -13.94 9.63
CA LEU A 241 14.81 -14.49 8.47
C LEU A 241 13.30 -14.25 8.56
N GLY A 242 12.77 -13.47 7.64
CA GLY A 242 11.34 -13.20 7.58
C GLY A 242 10.96 -12.47 6.30
N GLU A 243 9.67 -12.46 5.99
CA GLU A 243 9.13 -11.68 4.87
C GLU A 243 9.30 -10.17 5.13
N ALA A 244 9.08 -9.33 4.11
CA ALA A 244 9.11 -7.88 4.30
C ALA A 244 7.94 -7.43 5.21
N GLY A 245 8.17 -6.43 6.05
CA GLY A 245 7.12 -5.86 6.92
C GLY A 245 6.84 -6.60 8.23
N VAL A 246 7.45 -7.77 8.50
CA VAL A 246 7.22 -8.50 9.76
C VAL A 246 7.91 -7.90 11.00
N GLY A 247 8.73 -6.85 10.83
CA GLY A 247 9.45 -6.20 11.93
C GLY A 247 10.84 -6.81 12.24
N LYS A 248 11.63 -7.15 11.21
CA LYS A 248 13.02 -7.60 11.41
C LYS A 248 13.88 -6.53 12.07
N THR A 249 13.76 -5.27 11.64
CA THR A 249 14.46 -4.12 12.22
C THR A 249 14.11 -3.91 13.70
N ALA A 250 12.85 -4.14 14.08
CA ALA A 250 12.40 -4.06 15.47
C ALA A 250 13.15 -5.04 16.40
N VAL A 251 13.61 -6.20 15.90
CA VAL A 251 14.44 -7.12 16.72
C VAL A 251 15.83 -6.51 16.98
N ALA A 252 16.42 -5.83 16.00
CA ALA A 252 17.71 -5.15 16.18
C ALA A 252 17.60 -3.93 17.11
N GLU A 253 16.53 -3.15 16.98
CA GLU A 253 16.20 -2.05 17.90
C GLU A 253 15.93 -2.55 19.32
N GLY A 254 15.22 -3.67 19.46
CA GLY A 254 14.94 -4.30 20.75
C GLY A 254 16.20 -4.81 21.44
N LEU A 255 17.16 -5.33 20.65
CA LEU A 255 18.48 -5.64 21.15
C LEU A 255 19.23 -4.38 21.63
N ALA A 256 19.14 -3.26 20.91
CA ALA A 256 19.76 -2.00 21.32
C ALA A 256 19.19 -1.50 22.66
N GLN A 257 17.87 -1.58 22.83
CA GLN A 257 17.18 -1.30 24.09
C GLN A 257 17.61 -2.26 25.22
N ALA A 258 17.78 -3.55 24.93
CA ALA A 258 18.25 -4.54 25.90
C ALA A 258 19.70 -4.26 26.35
N ILE A 259 20.57 -3.84 25.42
CA ILE A 259 21.95 -3.44 25.75
C ILE A 259 21.96 -2.19 26.62
N HIS A 260 21.21 -1.15 26.22
CA HIS A 260 21.10 0.11 26.98
C HIS A 260 20.59 -0.13 28.41
N SER A 261 19.55 -0.95 28.56
CA SER A 261 18.97 -1.28 29.86
C SER A 261 19.78 -2.30 30.68
N GLY A 262 20.89 -2.81 30.15
CA GLY A 262 21.74 -3.80 30.82
C GLY A 262 21.15 -5.20 30.92
N GLN A 263 20.10 -5.51 30.16
CA GLN A 263 19.42 -6.82 30.10
C GLN A 263 20.14 -7.82 29.18
N VAL A 264 21.47 -7.71 29.07
CA VAL A 264 22.31 -8.56 28.24
C VAL A 264 23.46 -9.18 29.06
N PRO A 265 24.00 -10.34 28.64
CA PRO A 265 25.19 -10.93 29.25
C PRO A 265 26.38 -9.96 29.25
N LYS A 266 27.31 -10.14 30.20
CA LYS A 266 28.51 -9.27 30.35
C LYS A 266 29.31 -9.06 29.07
N GLN A 267 29.29 -10.02 28.17
CA GLN A 267 30.00 -9.97 26.88
C GLN A 267 29.42 -8.92 25.91
N LEU A 268 28.14 -8.58 26.05
CA LEU A 268 27.43 -7.63 25.20
C LEU A 268 27.15 -6.30 25.92
N GLN A 269 27.46 -6.20 27.21
CA GLN A 269 27.31 -4.96 27.97
C GLN A 269 28.25 -3.88 27.41
N GLY A 270 27.71 -2.69 27.17
CA GLY A 270 28.47 -1.54 26.65
C GLY A 270 28.78 -1.61 25.15
N LYS A 271 28.33 -2.65 24.43
CA LYS A 271 28.45 -2.69 22.97
C LYS A 271 27.47 -1.71 22.32
N ARG A 272 27.80 -1.28 21.10
CA ARG A 272 26.96 -0.37 20.29
C ARG A 272 26.46 -1.09 19.05
N ILE A 273 25.20 -0.85 18.68
CA ILE A 273 24.62 -1.37 17.45
C ILE A 273 24.56 -0.27 16.41
N ILE A 274 25.30 -0.43 15.32
CA ILE A 274 25.38 0.52 14.23
C ILE A 274 24.65 -0.05 13.01
N ALA A 275 23.53 0.57 12.62
CA ALA A 275 22.82 0.25 11.39
C ALA A 275 23.50 0.94 10.21
N LEU A 276 23.81 0.19 9.14
CA LEU A 276 24.42 0.75 7.93
C LEU A 276 23.36 1.10 6.87
N ASP A 277 23.40 2.32 6.35
CA ASP A 277 22.60 2.77 5.21
C ASP A 277 23.26 2.36 3.89
N MET A 278 22.92 1.15 3.42
CA MET A 278 23.44 0.61 2.17
C MET A 278 23.02 1.45 0.93
N PRO A 279 21.74 1.85 0.77
CA PRO A 279 21.34 2.78 -0.28
C PRO A 279 22.13 4.10 -0.28
N GLY A 280 22.33 4.72 0.89
CA GLY A 280 23.10 5.96 1.02
C GLY A 280 24.56 5.80 0.61
N MET A 281 25.19 4.66 0.95
CA MET A 281 26.56 4.36 0.50
C MET A 281 26.70 4.23 -1.01
N LEU A 282 25.65 3.73 -1.69
CA LEU A 282 25.59 3.63 -3.15
C LEU A 282 25.29 4.97 -3.82
N ALA A 283 24.49 5.80 -3.17
CA ALA A 283 24.14 7.13 -3.68
C ALA A 283 25.40 7.97 -3.93
N GLY A 284 25.46 8.58 -5.12
CA GLY A 284 26.59 9.41 -5.54
C GLY A 284 27.89 8.67 -5.86
N THR A 285 27.91 7.33 -5.85
CA THR A 285 29.06 6.56 -6.37
C THR A 285 29.03 6.52 -7.90
N ARG A 286 30.16 6.77 -8.56
CA ARG A 286 30.27 6.68 -10.03
C ARG A 286 30.74 5.30 -10.46
N TYR A 287 31.53 4.65 -9.61
CA TYR A 287 32.09 3.33 -9.85
C TYR A 287 31.83 2.40 -8.67
N ARG A 288 31.75 1.10 -8.96
CA ARG A 288 31.64 0.04 -7.95
C ARG A 288 32.78 0.08 -6.91
N GLY A 289 33.97 0.51 -7.31
CA GLY A 289 35.13 0.63 -6.41
C GLY A 289 34.91 1.66 -5.29
N ASP A 290 34.22 2.77 -5.57
CA ASP A 290 33.95 3.83 -4.58
C ASP A 290 33.08 3.30 -3.44
N PHE A 291 32.09 2.47 -3.78
CA PHE A 291 31.25 1.78 -2.80
C PHE A 291 32.04 0.75 -1.98
N GLU A 292 32.87 -0.08 -2.64
CA GLU A 292 33.71 -1.06 -1.96
C GLU A 292 34.72 -0.38 -1.00
N GLU A 293 35.24 0.79 -1.36
CA GLU A 293 36.10 1.61 -0.51
C GLU A 293 35.36 2.15 0.72
N ARG A 294 34.17 2.76 0.53
CA ARG A 294 33.33 3.24 1.64
C ARG A 294 32.96 2.11 2.60
N LEU A 295 32.51 0.96 2.06
CA LEU A 295 32.17 -0.20 2.87
C LEU A 295 33.40 -0.76 3.60
N THR A 296 34.55 -0.82 2.93
CA THR A 296 35.80 -1.27 3.56
C THR A 296 36.23 -0.33 4.69
N GLY A 297 36.09 0.99 4.50
CA GLY A 297 36.34 2.01 5.52
C GLY A 297 35.46 1.81 6.74
N ALA A 298 34.13 1.75 6.55
CA ALA A 298 33.18 1.50 7.64
C ALA A 298 33.49 0.21 8.41
N LEU A 299 33.74 -0.90 7.70
CA LEU A 299 34.08 -2.19 8.31
C LEU A 299 35.45 -2.21 9.00
N ASN A 300 36.38 -1.32 8.64
CA ASN A 300 37.64 -1.12 9.37
C ASN A 300 37.38 -0.41 10.69
N GLU A 301 36.68 0.71 10.66
CA GLU A 301 36.34 1.49 11.86
C GLU A 301 35.62 0.62 12.90
N ILE A 302 34.65 -0.21 12.45
CA ILE A 302 33.95 -1.17 13.31
C ILE A 302 34.90 -2.22 13.92
N ALA A 303 35.82 -2.76 13.12
CA ALA A 303 36.72 -3.82 13.56
C ALA A 303 37.80 -3.29 14.52
N ASP A 304 38.23 -2.04 14.35
CA ASP A 304 39.27 -1.40 15.15
C ASP A 304 38.75 -0.98 16.54
N ASP A 305 37.47 -0.61 16.65
CA ASP A 305 36.80 -0.30 17.93
C ASP A 305 36.58 -1.59 18.77
N GLY A 306 36.05 -2.64 18.15
CA GLY A 306 35.80 -3.94 18.79
C GLY A 306 34.57 -4.01 19.71
N ASP A 307 33.97 -2.88 20.05
CA ASP A 307 32.71 -2.79 20.82
C ASP A 307 31.48 -2.47 19.97
N MET A 308 31.65 -2.40 18.64
CA MET A 308 30.55 -2.23 17.69
C MET A 308 30.00 -3.58 17.16
N ILE A 309 28.69 -3.64 16.99
CA ILE A 309 27.93 -4.69 16.30
C ILE A 309 27.24 -4.03 15.11
N VAL A 310 27.43 -4.58 13.92
CA VAL A 310 26.85 -4.02 12.70
C VAL A 310 25.46 -4.60 12.46
N PHE A 311 24.48 -3.76 12.20
CA PHE A 311 23.20 -4.17 11.63
C PHE A 311 23.17 -3.84 10.14
N VAL A 312 22.89 -4.85 9.32
CA VAL A 312 22.72 -4.70 7.88
C VAL A 312 21.33 -5.19 7.51
N ASP A 313 20.47 -4.26 7.09
CA ASP A 313 19.23 -4.65 6.43
C ASP A 313 19.51 -5.14 5.01
N GLU A 314 18.72 -6.09 4.55
CA GLU A 314 18.91 -6.75 3.25
C GLU A 314 20.33 -7.33 3.06
N LEU A 315 20.80 -8.15 4.01
CA LEU A 315 22.16 -8.73 4.03
C LEU A 315 22.60 -9.37 2.69
N HIS A 316 21.65 -9.89 1.91
CA HIS A 316 21.92 -10.49 0.61
C HIS A 316 22.53 -9.53 -0.42
N THR A 317 22.32 -8.23 -0.27
CA THR A 317 22.91 -7.16 -1.12
C THR A 317 24.43 -7.15 -1.02
N LEU A 318 24.99 -7.54 0.14
CA LEU A 318 26.43 -7.64 0.37
C LEU A 318 27.03 -8.97 -0.07
N VAL A 319 26.22 -10.04 -0.12
CA VAL A 319 26.69 -11.43 -0.26
C VAL A 319 26.47 -11.96 -1.68
N GLY A 320 26.19 -11.09 -2.65
CA GLY A 320 25.81 -11.40 -4.03
C GLY A 320 26.46 -12.67 -4.61
N ALA A 321 25.64 -13.72 -4.76
CA ALA A 321 26.06 -14.98 -5.36
C ALA A 321 26.31 -14.78 -6.85
N GLY A 322 27.49 -15.20 -7.34
CA GLY A 322 27.87 -15.20 -8.75
C GLY A 322 27.00 -16.10 -9.65
N GLY A 323 25.71 -15.78 -9.76
CA GLY A 323 24.73 -16.43 -10.62
C GLY A 323 24.48 -15.60 -11.88
N ASN A 324 24.75 -16.21 -13.03
CA ASN A 324 24.53 -15.66 -14.35
C ASN A 324 23.06 -15.21 -14.53
N GLY A 325 22.78 -13.91 -14.61
CA GLY A 325 21.44 -13.44 -15.01
C GLY A 325 21.16 -11.95 -14.89
N GLU A 326 21.64 -11.27 -13.85
CA GLU A 326 21.33 -9.85 -13.63
C GLU A 326 22.59 -9.09 -13.22
N ALA A 327 22.89 -8.00 -13.92
CA ALA A 327 24.13 -7.22 -13.80
C ALA A 327 24.27 -6.43 -12.47
N ASN A 328 23.47 -6.72 -11.45
CA ASN A 328 23.26 -5.84 -10.29
C ASN A 328 23.62 -6.43 -8.92
N SER A 329 24.06 -7.68 -8.78
CA SER A 329 24.52 -8.17 -7.47
C SER A 329 25.99 -7.80 -7.24
N MET A 330 26.22 -6.82 -6.38
CA MET A 330 27.55 -6.47 -5.87
C MET A 330 28.06 -7.60 -4.96
N ASP A 331 29.30 -8.05 -5.17
CA ASP A 331 29.92 -9.13 -4.39
C ASP A 331 30.91 -8.52 -3.38
N ALA A 332 30.37 -7.93 -2.32
CA ALA A 332 31.13 -7.50 -1.15
C ALA A 332 31.49 -8.68 -0.23
N GLY A 333 31.09 -9.91 -0.58
CA GLY A 333 31.37 -11.11 0.19
C GLY A 333 32.87 -11.35 0.39
N ASN A 334 33.71 -10.93 -0.56
CA ASN A 334 35.17 -11.04 -0.45
C ASN A 334 35.78 -10.12 0.62
N ILE A 335 35.11 -9.02 0.97
CA ILE A 335 35.53 -8.09 2.04
C ILE A 335 35.09 -8.62 3.41
N LEU A 336 33.90 -9.21 3.49
CA LEU A 336 33.31 -9.72 4.73
C LEU A 336 33.93 -11.04 5.21
N LYS A 337 34.16 -12.00 4.29
CA LYS A 337 34.60 -13.37 4.63
C LYS A 337 35.85 -13.41 5.51
N PRO A 338 36.95 -12.66 5.22
CA PRO A 338 38.15 -12.69 6.07
C PRO A 338 37.90 -12.17 7.48
N ARG A 339 37.10 -11.10 7.64
CA ARG A 339 36.81 -10.48 8.96
C ARG A 339 35.92 -11.38 9.81
N LEU A 340 34.87 -11.92 9.21
CA LEU A 340 34.00 -12.92 9.86
C LEU A 340 34.77 -14.20 10.21
N ALA A 341 35.72 -14.61 9.38
CA ALA A 341 36.55 -15.78 9.65
C ALA A 341 37.44 -15.59 10.87
N ARG A 342 38.04 -14.41 11.03
CA ARG A 342 38.91 -14.02 12.16
C ARG A 342 38.14 -13.73 13.46
N GLY A 343 36.86 -13.36 13.35
CA GLY A 343 36.03 -12.99 14.49
C GLY A 343 36.15 -11.52 14.89
N ASP A 344 36.77 -10.70 14.02
CA ASP A 344 36.95 -9.26 14.22
C ASP A 344 35.66 -8.47 13.95
N LEU A 345 34.69 -9.08 13.28
CA LEU A 345 33.42 -8.46 12.90
C LEU A 345 32.25 -9.25 13.51
N HIS A 346 31.42 -8.54 14.29
CA HIS A 346 30.13 -9.03 14.77
C HIS A 346 29.02 -8.32 14.00
N MET A 347 28.10 -9.08 13.42
CA MET A 347 27.02 -8.50 12.64
C MET A 347 25.69 -9.24 12.82
N ILE A 348 24.61 -8.47 12.64
CA ILE A 348 23.23 -8.90 12.58
C ILE A 348 22.76 -8.59 11.15
N GLY A 349 22.33 -9.61 10.42
CA GLY A 349 21.76 -9.42 9.08
C GLY A 349 20.25 -9.62 9.09
N ALA A 350 19.52 -8.92 8.23
CA ALA A 350 18.11 -9.21 7.94
C ALA A 350 17.92 -9.57 6.46
N THR A 351 17.14 -10.60 6.16
CA THR A 351 16.90 -11.04 4.76
C THR A 351 15.69 -11.97 4.68
N THR A 352 15.21 -12.27 3.47
CA THR A 352 14.17 -13.28 3.27
C THR A 352 14.74 -14.70 3.25
N LEU A 353 13.90 -15.70 3.48
CA LEU A 353 14.32 -17.12 3.40
C LEU A 353 14.85 -17.49 2.02
N LYS A 354 14.29 -16.90 0.95
CA LYS A 354 14.70 -17.16 -0.44
C LYS A 354 16.12 -16.66 -0.69
N GLU A 355 16.42 -15.46 -0.21
CA GLU A 355 17.75 -14.85 -0.29
C GLU A 355 18.77 -15.58 0.59
N TYR A 356 18.41 -15.95 1.82
CA TYR A 356 19.32 -16.65 2.73
C TYR A 356 19.89 -17.96 2.16
N ARG A 357 19.13 -18.65 1.30
CA ARG A 357 19.61 -19.87 0.61
C ARG A 357 20.85 -19.63 -0.26
N THR A 358 21.12 -18.41 -0.71
CA THR A 358 22.37 -18.10 -1.43
C THR A 358 23.55 -18.02 -0.47
N ILE A 359 23.33 -17.45 0.72
CA ILE A 359 24.30 -17.34 1.82
C ILE A 359 24.64 -18.73 2.37
N GLU A 360 23.63 -19.59 2.54
CA GLU A 360 23.79 -20.96 3.04
C GLU A 360 24.63 -21.85 2.10
N LYS A 361 24.61 -21.57 0.79
CA LYS A 361 25.45 -22.29 -0.18
C LYS A 361 26.94 -21.95 -0.06
N ASP A 362 27.28 -20.81 0.53
CA ASP A 362 28.68 -20.42 0.74
C ASP A 362 29.20 -20.98 2.07
N SER A 363 30.08 -21.99 1.98
CA SER A 363 30.63 -22.66 3.17
C SER A 363 31.41 -21.76 4.12
N ALA A 364 31.94 -20.61 3.66
CA ALA A 364 32.64 -19.66 4.54
C ALA A 364 31.65 -18.89 5.42
N LEU A 365 30.51 -18.50 4.85
CA LEU A 365 29.47 -17.72 5.52
C LEU A 365 28.54 -18.59 6.36
N GLU A 366 28.19 -19.79 5.89
CA GLU A 366 27.39 -20.80 6.62
C GLU A 366 28.00 -21.15 8.00
N ARG A 367 29.34 -21.09 8.10
CA ARG A 367 30.07 -21.36 9.35
C ARG A 367 30.09 -20.17 10.31
N ARG A 368 29.52 -19.03 9.94
CA ARG A 368 29.55 -17.77 10.71
C ARG A 368 28.17 -17.22 11.00
N PHE A 369 27.21 -17.47 10.11
CA PHE A 369 25.82 -17.07 10.30
C PHE A 369 24.99 -18.16 10.99
N GLN A 370 24.01 -17.73 11.78
CA GLN A 370 23.00 -18.57 12.39
C GLN A 370 21.62 -17.92 12.17
N PRO A 371 20.64 -18.65 11.59
CA PRO A 371 19.33 -18.07 11.32
C PRO A 371 18.48 -17.92 12.60
N VAL A 372 17.70 -16.85 12.65
CA VAL A 372 16.63 -16.56 13.62
C VAL A 372 15.37 -16.28 12.82
N THR A 373 14.34 -17.11 12.97
CA THR A 373 13.10 -16.96 12.20
C THR A 373 12.21 -15.90 12.84
N VAL A 374 11.88 -14.85 12.08
CA VAL A 374 10.94 -13.80 12.46
C VAL A 374 9.65 -14.00 11.68
N GLY A 375 8.64 -14.53 12.37
CA GLY A 375 7.32 -14.79 11.78
C GLY A 375 6.43 -13.54 11.76
N GLU A 376 5.39 -13.57 10.93
CA GLU A 376 4.27 -12.62 11.04
C GLU A 376 3.64 -12.75 12.45
N PRO A 377 3.42 -11.64 13.17
CA PRO A 377 2.83 -11.68 14.50
C PRO A 377 1.37 -12.15 14.43
N SER A 378 0.86 -12.67 15.55
CA SER A 378 -0.56 -13.00 15.65
C SER A 378 -1.42 -11.72 15.62
N VAL A 379 -2.73 -11.85 15.37
CA VAL A 379 -3.64 -10.70 15.37
C VAL A 379 -3.62 -9.96 16.72
N GLU A 380 -3.62 -10.68 17.85
CA GLU A 380 -3.60 -10.03 19.17
C GLU A 380 -2.23 -9.39 19.49
N ASP A 381 -1.12 -10.00 19.04
CA ASP A 381 0.21 -9.40 19.19
C ASP A 381 0.32 -8.14 18.32
N ALA A 382 -0.18 -8.19 17.09
CA ALA A 382 -0.23 -7.04 16.19
C ALA A 382 -1.09 -5.91 16.78
N VAL A 383 -2.24 -6.21 17.38
CA VAL A 383 -3.04 -5.19 18.10
C VAL A 383 -2.21 -4.53 19.19
N THR A 384 -1.46 -5.31 19.97
CA THR A 384 -0.59 -4.77 21.04
C THR A 384 0.54 -3.92 20.47
N ILE A 385 1.14 -4.34 19.33
CA ILE A 385 2.18 -3.56 18.63
C ILE A 385 1.61 -2.21 18.17
N ILE A 386 0.46 -2.22 17.49
CA ILE A 386 -0.18 -0.99 17.01
C ILE A 386 -0.58 -0.09 18.18
N ASP A 387 -1.13 -0.67 19.27
CA ASP A 387 -1.52 0.09 20.45
C ASP A 387 -0.32 0.79 21.12
N GLY A 388 0.87 0.17 21.09
CA GLY A 388 2.09 0.76 21.64
C GLY A 388 2.72 1.88 20.81
N ILE A 389 2.44 1.95 19.51
CA ILE A 389 3.00 2.98 18.61
C ILE A 389 1.98 4.06 18.22
N LYS A 390 0.67 3.81 18.39
CA LYS A 390 -0.40 4.69 17.91
C LYS A 390 -0.27 6.14 18.41
N ASP A 391 0.27 6.34 19.61
CA ASP A 391 0.35 7.66 20.23
C ASP A 391 1.33 8.58 19.47
N ARG A 392 2.40 8.02 18.87
CA ARG A 392 3.33 8.79 18.01
C ARG A 392 2.64 9.24 16.72
N TYR A 393 1.84 8.36 16.11
CA TYR A 393 1.04 8.71 14.93
C TYR A 393 -0.08 9.69 15.27
N ALA A 394 -0.65 9.58 16.47
CA ALA A 394 -1.71 10.47 16.96
C ALA A 394 -1.17 11.89 17.12
N GLU A 395 0.00 12.04 17.72
CA GLU A 395 0.71 13.32 17.86
C GLU A 395 1.08 13.90 16.50
N PHE A 396 1.68 13.10 15.61
CA PHE A 396 2.10 13.56 14.28
C PHE A 396 0.95 14.07 13.41
N HIS A 397 -0.21 13.40 13.46
CA HIS A 397 -1.38 13.75 12.65
C HIS A 397 -2.39 14.66 13.36
N GLU A 398 -2.19 14.96 14.65
CA GLU A 398 -3.13 15.70 15.50
C GLU A 398 -4.54 15.04 15.58
N VAL A 399 -4.55 13.71 15.73
CA VAL A 399 -5.76 12.87 15.78
C VAL A 399 -5.76 11.99 17.03
N THR A 400 -6.88 11.33 17.31
CA THR A 400 -6.97 10.32 18.38
C THR A 400 -7.47 9.01 17.81
N TYR A 401 -6.70 7.94 17.96
CA TYR A 401 -7.13 6.59 17.57
C TYR A 401 -7.89 5.90 18.70
N THR A 402 -9.09 5.42 18.41
CA THR A 402 -9.85 4.58 19.33
C THR A 402 -9.26 3.16 19.41
N ALA A 403 -9.57 2.42 20.48
CA ALA A 403 -9.15 1.02 20.61
C ALA A 403 -9.77 0.15 19.50
N GLU A 404 -11.00 0.49 19.10
CA GLU A 404 -11.72 -0.13 18.00
C GLU A 404 -11.02 0.12 16.66
N ALA A 405 -10.49 1.32 16.41
CA ALA A 405 -9.72 1.61 15.20
C ALA A 405 -8.42 0.79 15.11
N VAL A 406 -7.70 0.65 16.23
CA VAL A 406 -6.49 -0.18 16.30
C VAL A 406 -6.81 -1.64 15.94
N ARG A 407 -7.85 -2.20 16.56
CA ARG A 407 -8.31 -3.56 16.28
C ARG A 407 -8.78 -3.71 14.83
N ALA A 408 -9.54 -2.75 14.32
CA ALA A 408 -10.01 -2.73 12.94
C ALA A 408 -8.86 -2.67 11.94
N ALA A 409 -7.81 -1.88 12.20
CA ALA A 409 -6.64 -1.78 11.32
C ALA A 409 -5.95 -3.14 11.17
N VAL A 410 -5.81 -3.88 12.27
CA VAL A 410 -5.21 -5.22 12.24
C VAL A 410 -6.16 -6.24 11.59
N GLU A 411 -7.41 -6.33 12.03
CA GLU A 411 -8.35 -7.35 11.56
C GLU A 411 -8.71 -7.16 10.07
N LEU A 412 -8.98 -5.92 9.65
CA LEU A 412 -9.34 -5.61 8.26
C LEU A 412 -8.12 -5.74 7.33
N SER A 413 -6.93 -5.28 7.73
CA SER A 413 -5.73 -5.50 6.90
C SER A 413 -5.39 -6.98 6.79
N ASN A 414 -5.52 -7.75 7.86
CA ASN A 414 -5.28 -9.19 7.83
C ASN A 414 -6.25 -9.93 6.89
N ARG A 415 -7.51 -9.50 6.88
CA ARG A 415 -8.56 -10.13 6.08
C ARG A 415 -8.54 -9.70 4.61
N TYR A 416 -8.35 -8.41 4.34
CA TYR A 416 -8.57 -7.82 3.02
C TYR A 416 -7.29 -7.40 2.28
N ILE A 417 -6.15 -7.30 2.98
CA ILE A 417 -4.83 -6.98 2.40
C ILE A 417 -3.90 -8.18 2.61
N THR A 418 -3.95 -9.13 1.68
CA THR A 418 -3.29 -10.45 1.81
C THR A 418 -1.89 -10.52 1.19
N ASP A 419 -1.50 -9.53 0.41
CA ASP A 419 -0.20 -9.42 -0.27
C ASP A 419 0.91 -8.83 0.61
N ARG A 420 0.54 -8.31 1.79
CA ARG A 420 1.44 -7.76 2.81
C ARG A 420 1.25 -8.48 4.15
N PHE A 421 2.25 -8.36 5.01
CA PHE A 421 2.30 -9.01 6.31
C PHE A 421 2.06 -8.01 7.45
N LEU A 422 1.51 -8.49 8.57
CA LEU A 422 1.49 -7.75 9.83
C LEU A 422 2.91 -7.61 10.42
N PRO A 423 3.17 -6.54 11.21
CA PRO A 423 2.27 -5.44 11.54
C PRO A 423 2.23 -4.33 10.48
N ASP A 424 3.16 -4.29 9.52
CA ASP A 424 3.37 -3.21 8.56
C ASP A 424 2.09 -2.72 7.86
N LYS A 425 1.28 -3.65 7.32
CA LYS A 425 0.02 -3.27 6.66
C LYS A 425 -0.99 -2.61 7.59
N ALA A 426 -0.98 -2.90 8.89
CA ALA A 426 -1.87 -2.26 9.85
C ALA A 426 -1.35 -0.88 10.27
N ILE A 427 -0.02 -0.72 10.38
CA ILE A 427 0.64 0.58 10.62
C ILE A 427 0.28 1.55 9.49
N ASP A 428 0.41 1.11 8.24
CA ASP A 428 0.08 1.91 7.06
C ASP A 428 -1.40 2.35 7.05
N LEU A 429 -2.34 1.50 7.50
CA LEU A 429 -3.75 1.89 7.62
C LEU A 429 -3.98 2.96 8.70
N ILE A 430 -3.31 2.84 9.84
CA ILE A 430 -3.36 3.84 10.92
C ILE A 430 -2.83 5.17 10.41
N ASP A 431 -1.66 5.15 9.78
CA ASP A 431 -0.99 6.34 9.24
C ASP A 431 -1.85 7.03 8.16
N GLN A 432 -2.38 6.27 7.21
CA GLN A 432 -3.27 6.79 6.16
C GLN A 432 -4.58 7.35 6.71
N ALA A 433 -5.16 6.72 7.73
CA ALA A 433 -6.36 7.25 8.38
C ALA A 433 -6.08 8.57 9.09
N GLY A 434 -4.94 8.67 9.80
CA GLY A 434 -4.43 9.90 10.41
C GLY A 434 -4.26 11.02 9.41
N ALA A 435 -3.45 10.78 8.39
CA ALA A 435 -3.16 11.75 7.34
C ALA A 435 -4.44 12.23 6.65
N ARG A 436 -5.39 11.32 6.40
CA ARG A 436 -6.65 11.68 5.76
C ARG A 436 -7.53 12.57 6.64
N MET A 437 -7.64 12.23 7.92
CA MET A 437 -8.44 13.02 8.86
C MET A 437 -7.83 14.42 9.00
N SER A 438 -6.50 14.51 9.08
CA SER A 438 -5.77 15.77 9.07
C SER A 438 -6.03 16.60 7.80
N LEU A 439 -5.96 15.99 6.61
CA LEU A 439 -6.25 16.66 5.34
C LEU A 439 -7.72 17.11 5.19
N GLY A 440 -8.67 16.38 5.78
CA GLY A 440 -10.10 16.69 5.74
C GLY A 440 -10.46 17.99 6.45
N ARG A 441 -9.65 18.43 7.40
CA ARG A 441 -9.86 19.65 8.20
C ARG A 441 -9.53 20.95 7.47
N GLY A 442 -8.92 20.87 6.28
CA GLY A 442 -8.42 22.04 5.56
C GLY A 442 -7.24 22.71 6.27
N PRO A 443 -6.60 23.72 5.66
CA PRO A 443 -5.61 24.50 6.37
C PRO A 443 -6.28 25.23 7.53
N ALA A 444 -5.65 25.21 8.72
CA ALA A 444 -6.06 26.04 9.83
C ALA A 444 -6.23 27.49 9.35
N VAL A 445 -7.34 28.14 9.70
CA VAL A 445 -7.53 29.56 9.39
C VAL A 445 -6.39 30.32 10.06
N ASP A 446 -5.50 30.90 9.25
CA ASP A 446 -4.38 31.68 9.75
C ASP A 446 -4.91 33.01 10.31
N ILE A 447 -5.19 32.99 11.61
CA ILE A 447 -5.70 34.14 12.37
C ILE A 447 -4.68 35.28 12.32
N ASP A 448 -3.39 34.98 12.31
CA ASP A 448 -2.34 35.99 12.31
C ASP A 448 -2.26 36.69 10.95
N ALA A 449 -2.40 35.96 9.85
CA ALA A 449 -2.55 36.55 8.52
C ALA A 449 -3.81 37.40 8.38
N LEU A 450 -4.93 36.97 8.97
CA LEU A 450 -6.17 37.77 8.97
C LEU A 450 -6.06 39.04 9.81
N LYS A 451 -5.39 38.99 10.97
CA LYS A 451 -5.10 40.17 11.81
C LYS A 451 -4.18 41.15 11.10
N LEU A 452 -3.16 40.65 10.41
CA LEU A 452 -2.30 41.47 9.56
C LEU A 452 -3.12 42.15 8.47
N LYS A 453 -4.02 41.40 7.81
CA LYS A 453 -4.89 41.96 6.78
C LYS A 453 -5.85 43.03 7.30
N LEU A 454 -6.40 42.82 8.50
CA LEU A 454 -7.25 43.80 9.17
C LEU A 454 -6.51 45.12 9.42
N SER A 455 -5.27 45.03 9.91
CA SER A 455 -4.40 46.20 10.13
C SER A 455 -4.12 46.97 8.84
N GLU A 456 -3.81 46.28 7.74
CA GLU A 456 -3.61 46.90 6.42
C GLU A 456 -4.86 47.65 5.95
N LEU A 457 -6.04 47.03 6.06
CA LEU A 457 -7.31 47.62 5.64
C LEU A 457 -7.67 48.83 6.51
N GLU A 458 -7.39 48.80 7.81
CA GLU A 458 -7.58 49.96 8.69
C GLU A 458 -6.69 51.14 8.30
N ALA A 459 -5.44 50.87 7.96
CA ALA A 459 -4.51 51.89 7.46
C ALA A 459 -4.98 52.46 6.10
N GLU A 460 -5.44 51.61 5.18
CA GLU A 460 -5.97 52.02 3.88
C GLU A 460 -7.23 52.89 4.03
N LYS A 461 -8.16 52.50 4.92
CA LYS A 461 -9.36 53.28 5.23
C LYS A 461 -9.00 54.65 5.77
N LYS A 462 -8.01 54.74 6.67
CA LYS A 462 -7.55 56.02 7.23
C LYS A 462 -6.97 56.93 6.14
N SER A 463 -6.13 56.38 5.27
CA SER A 463 -5.57 57.10 4.12
C SER A 463 -6.67 57.59 3.16
N ALA A 464 -7.67 56.75 2.85
CA ALA A 464 -8.80 57.13 2.01
C ALA A 464 -9.64 58.28 2.61
N ILE A 465 -9.81 58.31 3.93
CA ILE A 465 -10.50 59.40 4.64
C ILE A 465 -9.68 60.70 4.59
N GLU A 466 -8.35 60.63 4.76
CA GLU A 466 -7.45 61.79 4.72
C GLU A 466 -7.43 62.49 3.36
N VAL A 467 -7.62 61.73 2.27
CA VAL A 467 -7.73 62.28 0.90
C VAL A 467 -9.17 62.55 0.45
N GLU A 468 -10.14 62.50 1.38
CA GLU A 468 -11.57 62.73 1.14
C GLU A 468 -12.23 61.78 0.11
N ASP A 469 -11.67 60.57 -0.10
CA ASP A 469 -12.23 59.52 -0.96
C ASP A 469 -13.20 58.62 -0.16
N TYR A 470 -14.41 59.15 0.05
CA TYR A 470 -15.44 58.50 0.87
C TYR A 470 -16.01 57.21 0.26
N GLU A 471 -15.99 57.06 -1.07
CA GLU A 471 -16.45 55.83 -1.73
C GLU A 471 -15.46 54.68 -1.50
N ARG A 472 -14.15 54.95 -1.58
CA ARG A 472 -13.12 53.96 -1.26
C ARG A 472 -13.13 53.63 0.23
N ALA A 473 -13.25 54.62 1.11
CA ALA A 473 -13.35 54.39 2.55
C ALA A 473 -14.57 53.53 2.94
N GLY A 474 -15.69 53.66 2.21
CA GLY A 474 -16.88 52.83 2.38
C GLY A 474 -16.62 51.35 2.02
N ARG A 475 -16.00 51.08 0.87
CA ARG A 475 -15.65 49.71 0.44
C ARG A 475 -14.68 49.03 1.40
N VAL A 476 -13.62 49.73 1.78
CA VAL A 476 -12.61 49.19 2.71
C VAL A 476 -13.21 48.94 4.09
N ARG A 477 -14.17 49.76 4.55
CA ARG A 477 -14.90 49.51 5.80
C ARG A 477 -15.71 48.21 5.74
N ASP A 478 -16.34 47.91 4.62
CA ASP A 478 -17.13 46.69 4.48
C ASP A 478 -16.22 45.45 4.45
N GLU A 479 -15.04 45.55 3.82
CA GLU A 479 -13.98 44.52 3.87
C GLU A 479 -13.41 44.33 5.29
N ILE A 480 -13.20 45.41 6.05
CA ILE A 480 -12.79 45.36 7.47
C ILE A 480 -13.81 44.57 8.29
N ASN A 481 -15.11 44.83 8.09
CA ASN A 481 -16.16 44.13 8.82
C ASN A 481 -16.20 42.64 8.47
N GLU A 482 -15.96 42.28 7.20
CA GLU A 482 -15.88 40.88 6.76
C GLU A 482 -14.69 40.15 7.38
N VAL A 483 -13.49 40.75 7.33
CA VAL A 483 -12.28 40.18 7.92
C VAL A 483 -12.41 40.07 9.45
N ALA A 484 -12.96 41.08 10.12
CA ALA A 484 -13.21 41.05 11.56
C ALA A 484 -14.19 39.93 11.95
N ALA A 485 -15.28 39.73 11.20
CA ALA A 485 -16.22 38.64 11.43
C ALA A 485 -15.56 37.26 11.23
N ARG A 486 -14.65 37.13 10.26
CA ARG A 486 -13.88 35.88 10.04
C ARG A 486 -12.91 35.61 11.19
N ILE A 487 -12.22 36.62 11.70
CA ILE A 487 -11.36 36.51 12.89
C ILE A 487 -12.19 36.10 14.10
N GLU A 488 -13.32 36.77 14.36
CA GLU A 488 -14.21 36.46 15.49
C GLU A 488 -14.74 35.02 15.42
N SER A 489 -15.13 34.56 14.22
CA SER A 489 -15.58 33.17 14.01
C SER A 489 -14.47 32.12 14.19
N ALA A 490 -13.22 32.49 13.93
CA ALA A 490 -12.06 31.62 14.09
C ALA A 490 -11.53 31.61 15.53
N GLU A 491 -11.63 32.73 16.26
CA GLU A 491 -11.22 32.85 17.67
C GLU A 491 -12.27 32.32 18.64
N ASN A 492 -13.55 32.43 18.30
CA ASN A 492 -14.67 31.90 19.07
C ASN A 492 -15.54 30.98 18.20
N PRO A 493 -15.07 29.77 17.84
CA PRO A 493 -15.99 28.75 17.34
C PRO A 493 -17.04 28.53 18.41
N ASP A 494 -18.32 28.68 18.07
CA ASP A 494 -19.44 28.39 18.98
C ASP A 494 -19.16 27.11 19.78
N ALA A 495 -19.48 27.08 21.07
CA ALA A 495 -19.14 25.95 21.96
C ALA A 495 -19.74 24.60 21.49
N GLU A 496 -20.69 24.62 20.55
CA GLU A 496 -21.14 23.46 19.79
C GLU A 496 -20.18 23.11 18.64
N ALA A 497 -19.75 24.05 17.81
CA ALA A 497 -18.81 23.83 16.70
C ALA A 497 -17.40 23.39 17.17
N ALA A 498 -16.91 23.91 18.30
CA ALA A 498 -15.66 23.45 18.91
C ALA A 498 -15.76 22.00 19.43
N LYS A 499 -16.93 21.58 19.90
CA LYS A 499 -17.20 20.17 20.24
C LYS A 499 -17.30 19.30 18.99
N THR A 500 -17.85 19.81 17.90
CA THR A 500 -17.93 19.10 16.61
C THR A 500 -16.55 18.92 15.98
N ALA A 501 -15.71 19.95 15.95
CA ALA A 501 -14.34 19.88 15.40
C ALA A 501 -13.39 18.99 16.24
N ALA A 502 -13.56 18.96 17.57
CA ALA A 502 -12.85 18.03 18.45
C ALA A 502 -13.39 16.59 18.34
N ALA A 503 -14.70 16.40 18.12
CA ALA A 503 -15.29 15.10 17.81
C ALA A 503 -14.84 14.56 16.43
N GLU A 504 -14.53 15.46 15.48
CA GLU A 504 -13.98 15.14 14.15
C GLU A 504 -12.48 14.75 14.18
N ALA A 505 -11.81 14.72 15.34
CA ALA A 505 -10.42 14.25 15.48
C ALA A 505 -10.26 12.76 15.68
N ILE A 506 -11.38 12.06 15.84
CA ILE A 506 -11.37 10.71 16.38
C ILE A 506 -11.44 9.74 15.21
N ILE A 507 -10.45 8.85 15.15
CA ILE A 507 -10.40 7.78 14.16
C ILE A 507 -10.98 6.53 14.82
N GLY A 508 -12.12 6.11 14.30
CA GLY A 508 -12.86 4.91 14.66
C GLY A 508 -12.67 3.78 13.66
N GLU A 509 -13.44 2.71 13.87
CA GLU A 509 -13.50 1.57 12.94
C GLU A 509 -13.93 2.00 11.53
N GLN A 510 -14.83 2.96 11.40
CA GLN A 510 -15.37 3.41 10.11
C GLN A 510 -14.30 4.09 9.25
N GLU A 511 -13.49 4.96 9.83
CA GLU A 511 -12.42 5.67 9.14
C GLU A 511 -11.39 4.68 8.58
N ILE A 512 -11.00 3.68 9.37
CA ILE A 512 -10.13 2.59 8.94
C ILE A 512 -10.78 1.80 7.80
N ALA A 513 -12.05 1.40 7.95
CA ALA A 513 -12.78 0.69 6.91
C ALA A 513 -12.87 1.51 5.59
N HIS A 514 -12.99 2.84 5.65
CA HIS A 514 -12.96 3.70 4.47
C HIS A 514 -11.59 3.73 3.78
N VAL A 515 -10.49 3.68 4.53
CA VAL A 515 -9.14 3.56 3.96
C VAL A 515 -8.99 2.22 3.25
N VAL A 516 -9.35 1.11 3.91
CA VAL A 516 -9.30 -0.24 3.30
C VAL A 516 -10.23 -0.34 2.10
N SER A 517 -11.42 0.27 2.17
CA SER A 517 -12.40 0.30 1.08
C SER A 517 -11.83 0.93 -0.18
N ARG A 518 -11.04 2.01 -0.06
CA ARG A 518 -10.38 2.63 -1.21
C ARG A 518 -9.25 1.79 -1.77
N ALA A 519 -8.49 1.12 -0.90
CA ALA A 519 -7.40 0.25 -1.34
C ALA A 519 -7.92 -1.02 -2.04
N THR A 520 -9.06 -1.56 -1.60
CA THR A 520 -9.57 -2.88 -2.02
C THR A 520 -10.78 -2.82 -2.94
N GLY A 521 -11.50 -1.70 -2.99
CA GLY A 521 -12.76 -1.54 -3.71
C GLY A 521 -14.00 -2.11 -2.98
N ILE A 522 -13.84 -2.68 -1.79
CA ILE A 522 -14.93 -3.28 -1.00
C ILE A 522 -15.67 -2.17 -0.22
N PRO A 523 -17.01 -2.06 -0.26
CA PRO A 523 -17.73 -0.99 0.46
C PRO A 523 -17.54 -1.04 1.99
N ALA A 524 -17.15 0.08 2.61
CA ALA A 524 -16.87 0.19 4.06
C ALA A 524 -18.05 -0.22 4.96
N GLU A 525 -19.28 0.11 4.56
CA GLU A 525 -20.52 -0.30 5.25
C GLU A 525 -20.64 -1.82 5.40
N ARG A 526 -20.13 -2.58 4.42
CA ARG A 526 -20.12 -4.03 4.49
C ARG A 526 -19.04 -4.52 5.43
N MET A 527 -17.86 -3.90 5.44
CA MET A 527 -16.70 -4.30 6.25
C MET A 527 -16.95 -4.19 7.76
N THR A 528 -17.75 -3.21 8.18
CA THR A 528 -18.12 -2.95 9.58
C THR A 528 -19.32 -3.77 10.09
N GLN A 529 -20.02 -4.52 9.22
CA GLN A 529 -21.10 -5.39 9.66
C GLN A 529 -20.56 -6.56 10.49
N SER A 530 -21.13 -6.75 11.69
CA SER A 530 -20.79 -7.90 12.53
C SER A 530 -21.01 -9.22 11.78
N GLN A 531 -20.06 -10.15 11.92
CA GLN A 531 -20.13 -11.49 11.34
C GLN A 531 -21.45 -12.21 11.69
N LYS A 532 -21.98 -11.97 12.89
CA LYS A 532 -23.28 -12.51 13.35
C LYS A 532 -24.45 -12.02 12.51
N ALA A 533 -24.50 -10.73 12.16
CA ALA A 533 -25.55 -10.17 11.32
C ALA A 533 -25.50 -10.74 9.90
N ARG A 534 -24.28 -10.87 9.33
CA ARG A 534 -24.12 -11.50 8.01
C ARG A 534 -24.57 -12.95 8.00
N LEU A 535 -24.20 -13.73 9.03
CA LEU A 535 -24.64 -15.12 9.17
C LEU A 535 -26.15 -15.25 9.39
N ALA A 536 -26.78 -14.29 10.05
CA ALA A 536 -28.23 -14.28 10.25
C ALA A 536 -28.98 -14.13 8.91
N ASN A 537 -28.51 -13.24 8.04
CA ASN A 537 -29.15 -12.92 6.75
C ASN A 537 -28.61 -13.75 5.57
N MET A 538 -27.61 -14.60 5.79
CA MET A 538 -26.95 -15.37 4.72
C MET A 538 -27.93 -16.19 3.87
N GLU A 539 -28.92 -16.83 4.49
CA GLU A 539 -29.90 -17.66 3.79
C GLU A 539 -30.73 -16.83 2.80
N GLU A 540 -31.23 -15.68 3.23
CA GLU A 540 -31.98 -14.72 2.41
C GLU A 540 -31.14 -14.22 1.23
N VAL A 541 -29.89 -13.79 1.49
CA VAL A 541 -28.96 -13.32 0.46
C VAL A 541 -28.65 -14.42 -0.57
N LEU A 542 -28.58 -15.68 -0.15
CA LEU A 542 -28.37 -16.80 -1.07
C LEU A 542 -29.62 -17.10 -1.90
N HIS A 543 -30.82 -16.96 -1.35
CA HIS A 543 -32.08 -17.15 -2.10
C HIS A 543 -32.29 -16.08 -3.18
N ASP A 544 -31.85 -14.84 -2.94
CA ASP A 544 -31.90 -13.78 -3.96
C ASP A 544 -31.09 -14.14 -5.22
N ARG A 545 -30.06 -14.99 -5.05
CA ARG A 545 -29.14 -15.36 -6.13
C ARG A 545 -29.39 -16.76 -6.69
N VAL A 546 -29.85 -17.70 -5.87
CA VAL A 546 -30.01 -19.12 -6.22
C VAL A 546 -31.49 -19.48 -6.25
N VAL A 547 -32.04 -19.63 -7.45
CA VAL A 547 -33.45 -19.89 -7.68
C VAL A 547 -33.77 -21.39 -7.61
N GLY A 548 -34.82 -21.76 -6.85
CA GLY A 548 -35.44 -23.08 -6.90
C GLY A 548 -34.69 -24.21 -6.18
N GLN A 549 -33.67 -23.88 -5.38
CA GLN A 549 -32.84 -24.83 -4.65
C GLN A 549 -32.89 -24.58 -3.14
N ASP A 550 -34.09 -24.41 -2.60
CA ASP A 550 -34.29 -23.92 -1.23
C ASP A 550 -33.71 -24.86 -0.18
N GLU A 551 -33.86 -26.17 -0.37
CA GLU A 551 -33.28 -27.17 0.52
C GLU A 551 -31.75 -27.10 0.53
N ALA A 552 -31.14 -26.84 -0.64
CA ALA A 552 -29.70 -26.72 -0.77
C ALA A 552 -29.16 -25.48 -0.05
N VAL A 553 -29.80 -24.33 -0.27
CA VAL A 553 -29.48 -23.07 0.41
C VAL A 553 -29.64 -23.22 1.92
N THR A 554 -30.74 -23.83 2.38
CA THR A 554 -31.01 -24.08 3.79
C THR A 554 -29.95 -24.98 4.44
N ALA A 555 -29.62 -26.11 3.80
CA ALA A 555 -28.67 -27.09 4.32
C ALA A 555 -27.28 -26.47 4.49
N VAL A 556 -26.79 -25.81 3.45
CA VAL A 556 -25.49 -25.14 3.45
C VAL A 556 -25.45 -24.02 4.50
N SER A 557 -26.48 -23.18 4.56
CA SER A 557 -26.58 -22.08 5.51
C SER A 557 -26.56 -22.56 6.97
N ARG A 558 -27.24 -23.68 7.26
CA ARG A 558 -27.23 -24.29 8.60
C ARG A 558 -25.86 -24.85 8.97
N ALA A 559 -25.18 -25.53 8.05
CA ALA A 559 -23.86 -26.10 8.30
C ALA A 559 -22.81 -25.01 8.56
N ILE A 560 -22.77 -23.96 7.74
CA ILE A 560 -21.84 -22.83 7.92
C ILE A 560 -22.12 -22.09 9.23
N ARG A 561 -23.38 -21.82 9.57
CA ARG A 561 -23.74 -21.21 10.86
C ARG A 561 -23.26 -22.05 12.04
N ARG A 562 -23.36 -23.38 11.96
CA ARG A 562 -22.88 -24.28 13.01
C ARG A 562 -21.37 -24.17 13.21
N SER A 563 -20.62 -24.12 12.12
CA SER A 563 -19.16 -23.97 12.17
C SER A 563 -18.74 -22.61 12.74
N GLN A 564 -19.35 -21.53 12.24
CA GLN A 564 -19.00 -20.16 12.62
C GLN A 564 -19.49 -19.74 14.02
N THR A 565 -20.37 -20.53 14.65
CA THR A 565 -20.80 -20.30 16.04
C THR A 565 -19.98 -21.08 17.07
N GLY A 566 -18.90 -21.74 16.64
CA GLY A 566 -18.04 -22.56 17.50
C GLY A 566 -18.69 -23.88 17.94
N MET A 567 -19.77 -24.30 17.28
CA MET A 567 -20.44 -25.58 17.55
C MET A 567 -19.88 -26.75 16.72
N ALA A 568 -18.91 -26.48 15.82
CA ALA A 568 -18.20 -27.50 15.05
C ALA A 568 -16.75 -27.66 15.51
N ASP A 569 -16.06 -28.67 14.99
CA ASP A 569 -14.64 -28.90 15.27
C ASP A 569 -13.79 -27.76 14.66
N PRO A 570 -12.99 -27.03 15.47
CA PRO A 570 -12.17 -25.91 14.99
C PRO A 570 -11.01 -26.34 14.09
N ASN A 571 -10.71 -27.65 14.00
CA ASN A 571 -9.65 -28.17 13.13
C ASN A 571 -10.16 -28.54 11.74
N ARG A 572 -11.45 -28.43 11.44
CA ARG A 572 -12.02 -28.79 10.14
C ARG A 572 -12.32 -27.53 9.30
N PRO A 573 -12.49 -27.66 7.97
CA PRO A 573 -12.97 -26.56 7.13
C PRO A 573 -14.30 -25.97 7.63
N ILE A 574 -14.61 -24.73 7.26
CA ILE A 574 -15.86 -24.03 7.62
C ILE A 574 -17.09 -24.85 7.24
N GLY A 575 -17.02 -25.56 6.12
CA GLY A 575 -18.02 -26.54 5.71
C GLY A 575 -17.52 -27.38 4.56
N SER A 576 -17.99 -28.62 4.51
CA SER A 576 -17.70 -29.58 3.46
C SER A 576 -18.99 -30.15 2.88
N PHE A 577 -19.19 -30.00 1.58
CA PHE A 577 -20.45 -30.31 0.91
C PHE A 577 -20.25 -31.16 -0.33
N LEU A 578 -21.15 -32.11 -0.54
CA LEU A 578 -21.27 -32.85 -1.80
C LEU A 578 -22.58 -32.50 -2.50
N PHE A 579 -22.48 -31.78 -3.60
CA PHE A 579 -23.60 -31.34 -4.41
C PHE A 579 -23.91 -32.38 -5.50
N LEU A 580 -25.07 -33.03 -5.40
CA LEU A 580 -25.55 -34.04 -6.33
C LEU A 580 -26.71 -33.48 -7.17
N GLY A 581 -26.67 -33.66 -8.47
CA GLY A 581 -27.78 -33.26 -9.35
C GLY A 581 -27.38 -33.18 -10.81
N PRO A 582 -28.30 -32.94 -11.74
CA PRO A 582 -27.97 -32.78 -13.16
C PRO A 582 -27.13 -31.50 -13.41
N THR A 583 -26.61 -31.35 -14.63
CA THR A 583 -25.87 -30.14 -14.99
C THR A 583 -26.83 -28.95 -15.15
N GLY A 584 -26.37 -27.74 -14.80
CA GLY A 584 -27.11 -26.52 -15.06
C GLY A 584 -28.29 -26.20 -14.14
N VAL A 585 -28.38 -26.83 -12.97
CA VAL A 585 -29.43 -26.57 -11.96
C VAL A 585 -29.03 -25.62 -10.83
N GLY A 586 -27.79 -25.12 -10.82
CA GLY A 586 -27.34 -24.10 -9.84
C GLY A 586 -26.23 -24.52 -8.86
N LYS A 587 -25.65 -25.72 -8.98
CA LYS A 587 -24.54 -26.20 -8.12
C LYS A 587 -23.37 -25.21 -8.03
N THR A 588 -22.86 -24.76 -9.18
CA THR A 588 -21.78 -23.76 -9.25
C THR A 588 -22.24 -22.37 -8.85
N GLU A 589 -23.51 -22.02 -9.09
CA GLU A 589 -24.04 -20.70 -8.73
C GLU A 589 -24.13 -20.56 -7.21
N LEU A 590 -24.56 -21.61 -6.50
CA LEU A 590 -24.52 -21.61 -5.04
C LEU A 590 -23.09 -21.47 -4.50
N ALA A 591 -22.10 -22.13 -5.11
CA ALA A 591 -20.70 -21.95 -4.72
C ALA A 591 -20.20 -20.50 -4.89
N LYS A 592 -20.56 -19.85 -5.99
CA LYS A 592 -20.26 -18.43 -6.25
C LYS A 592 -20.97 -17.50 -5.27
N ALA A 593 -22.25 -17.74 -5.03
CA ALA A 593 -23.05 -16.98 -4.07
C ALA A 593 -22.46 -17.09 -2.65
N LEU A 594 -21.98 -18.27 -2.26
CA LEU A 594 -21.28 -18.49 -0.99
C LEU A 594 -19.96 -17.74 -0.91
N ALA A 595 -19.15 -17.77 -1.97
CA ALA A 595 -17.89 -17.03 -2.01
C ALA A 595 -18.14 -15.53 -1.82
N GLN A 596 -19.13 -14.99 -2.54
CA GLN A 596 -19.55 -13.61 -2.41
C GLN A 596 -20.10 -13.27 -1.02
N THR A 597 -20.86 -14.18 -0.39
CA THR A 597 -21.52 -13.90 0.90
C THR A 597 -20.58 -14.05 2.10
N LEU A 598 -19.65 -15.01 2.04
CA LEU A 598 -18.72 -15.29 3.14
C LEU A 598 -17.42 -14.47 3.05
N PHE A 599 -16.89 -14.33 1.85
CA PHE A 599 -15.57 -13.76 1.62
C PHE A 599 -15.62 -12.41 0.88
N ASP A 600 -16.82 -11.88 0.63
CA ASP A 600 -17.05 -10.61 -0.07
C ASP A 600 -16.47 -10.56 -1.50
N ASP A 601 -16.07 -11.70 -2.05
CA ASP A 601 -15.39 -11.79 -3.34
C ASP A 601 -15.78 -13.10 -4.06
N GLU A 602 -16.47 -13.01 -5.20
CA GLU A 602 -16.75 -14.17 -6.04
C GLU A 602 -15.45 -14.83 -6.56
N SER A 603 -14.37 -14.07 -6.72
CA SER A 603 -13.05 -14.57 -7.11
C SER A 603 -12.34 -15.36 -6.00
N ALA A 604 -12.86 -15.31 -4.77
CA ALA A 604 -12.45 -16.21 -3.70
C ALA A 604 -12.93 -17.66 -3.94
N MET A 605 -13.72 -17.92 -4.98
CA MET A 605 -14.00 -19.27 -5.44
C MET A 605 -12.84 -19.83 -6.27
N ILE A 606 -12.12 -20.80 -5.71
CA ILE A 606 -11.07 -21.55 -6.39
C ILE A 606 -11.68 -22.81 -7.00
N ARG A 607 -11.76 -22.86 -8.34
CA ARG A 607 -12.32 -24.00 -9.07
C ARG A 607 -11.23 -24.94 -9.58
N PHE A 608 -11.47 -26.24 -9.41
CA PHE A 608 -10.72 -27.34 -10.00
C PHE A 608 -11.68 -28.25 -10.77
N ASP A 609 -11.34 -28.56 -12.03
CA ASP A 609 -12.02 -29.60 -12.79
C ASP A 609 -11.36 -30.94 -12.47
N MET A 610 -12.10 -31.83 -11.82
CA MET A 610 -11.56 -33.13 -11.40
C MET A 610 -11.35 -34.10 -12.56
N SER A 611 -11.89 -33.81 -13.74
CA SER A 611 -11.59 -34.55 -14.97
C SER A 611 -10.11 -34.40 -15.38
N GLU A 612 -9.45 -33.28 -15.04
CA GLU A 612 -8.00 -33.09 -15.27
C GLU A 612 -7.12 -33.98 -14.37
N PHE A 613 -7.71 -34.55 -13.31
CA PHE A 613 -7.05 -35.36 -12.30
C PHE A 613 -7.47 -36.84 -12.35
N GLY A 614 -7.95 -37.31 -13.51
CA GLY A 614 -8.39 -38.70 -13.72
C GLY A 614 -7.27 -39.74 -13.70
N GLU A 615 -6.02 -39.32 -13.89
CA GLU A 615 -4.86 -40.22 -13.88
C GLU A 615 -4.00 -40.06 -12.62
N ARG A 616 -3.44 -41.16 -12.13
CA ARG A 616 -2.65 -41.16 -10.88
C ARG A 616 -1.52 -40.12 -10.85
N HIS A 617 -0.81 -39.95 -11.96
CA HIS A 617 0.32 -39.01 -12.04
C HIS A 617 -0.12 -37.54 -12.12
N THR A 618 -1.38 -37.27 -12.47
CA THR A 618 -1.92 -35.91 -12.52
C THR A 618 -2.33 -35.41 -11.14
N VAL A 619 -2.71 -36.31 -10.22
CA VAL A 619 -3.07 -36.00 -8.83
C VAL A 619 -1.94 -35.29 -8.09
N SER A 620 -0.67 -35.65 -8.35
CA SER A 620 0.47 -34.98 -7.72
C SER A 620 0.57 -33.50 -8.08
N ARG A 621 -0.04 -33.03 -9.19
CA ARG A 621 -0.09 -31.60 -9.52
C ARG A 621 -0.91 -30.79 -8.51
N LEU A 622 -1.84 -31.39 -7.76
CA LEU A 622 -2.59 -30.70 -6.72
C LEU A 622 -1.70 -30.29 -5.53
N VAL A 623 -0.73 -31.13 -5.18
CA VAL A 623 0.04 -31.03 -3.93
C VAL A 623 1.53 -30.76 -4.18
N GLY A 624 2.00 -30.91 -5.42
CA GLY A 624 3.40 -30.83 -5.80
C GLY A 624 4.05 -32.22 -5.83
N ALA A 625 5.01 -32.42 -6.74
CA ALA A 625 5.74 -33.68 -6.81
C ALA A 625 6.72 -33.80 -5.62
N PRO A 626 6.93 -35.00 -5.06
CA PRO A 626 7.92 -35.22 -4.01
C PRO A 626 9.37 -35.11 -4.56
N PRO A 627 10.38 -34.95 -3.69
CA PRO A 627 11.77 -34.86 -4.10
C PRO A 627 12.20 -36.04 -4.99
N GLY A 628 12.80 -35.74 -6.15
CA GLY A 628 13.30 -36.75 -7.09
C GLY A 628 12.36 -37.09 -8.26
N TYR A 629 11.20 -36.42 -8.38
CA TYR A 629 10.28 -36.54 -9.51
C TYR A 629 10.28 -35.27 -10.37
N VAL A 630 9.94 -35.41 -11.66
CA VAL A 630 9.78 -34.25 -12.58
C VAL A 630 8.66 -33.36 -12.06
N GLY A 631 8.92 -32.06 -11.93
CA GLY A 631 7.98 -31.09 -11.34
C GLY A 631 8.13 -30.87 -9.83
N TYR A 632 9.23 -31.33 -9.21
CA TYR A 632 9.51 -31.08 -7.77
C TYR A 632 9.59 -29.58 -7.42
N ASP A 633 10.13 -28.77 -8.32
CA ASP A 633 10.22 -27.32 -8.14
C ASP A 633 8.88 -26.60 -8.43
N GLU A 634 7.90 -27.30 -9.01
CA GLU A 634 6.55 -26.76 -9.24
C GLU A 634 5.70 -26.91 -7.98
N ALA A 635 5.21 -25.78 -7.49
CA ALA A 635 4.39 -25.76 -6.30
C ALA A 635 2.96 -26.28 -6.60
N GLY A 636 2.39 -27.02 -5.65
CA GLY A 636 1.10 -27.70 -5.85
C GLY A 636 -0.04 -26.73 -6.14
N GLN A 637 -0.88 -27.04 -7.13
CA GLN A 637 -1.93 -26.12 -7.57
C GLN A 637 -3.00 -25.86 -6.49
N LEU A 638 -3.36 -26.86 -5.70
CA LEU A 638 -4.31 -26.72 -4.59
C LEU A 638 -3.64 -26.04 -3.40
N THR A 639 -2.49 -26.57 -2.99
CA THR A 639 -1.76 -26.09 -1.82
C THR A 639 -1.32 -24.63 -1.99
N GLU A 640 -0.83 -24.21 -3.15
CA GLU A 640 -0.45 -22.81 -3.39
C GLU A 640 -1.63 -21.86 -3.47
N LYS A 641 -2.71 -22.23 -4.18
CA LYS A 641 -3.87 -21.33 -4.31
C LYS A 641 -4.52 -21.08 -2.94
N VAL A 642 -4.60 -22.11 -2.10
CA VAL A 642 -5.13 -21.98 -0.73
C VAL A 642 -4.14 -21.27 0.20
N ARG A 643 -2.84 -21.54 0.08
CA ARG A 643 -1.82 -20.79 0.84
C ARG A 643 -1.87 -19.29 0.53
N ARG A 644 -2.09 -18.90 -0.72
CA ARG A 644 -2.24 -17.49 -1.14
C ARG A 644 -3.60 -16.91 -0.78
N ARG A 645 -4.65 -17.73 -0.71
CA ARG A 645 -6.02 -17.33 -0.35
C ARG A 645 -6.64 -18.34 0.63
N PRO A 646 -6.29 -18.27 1.93
CA PRO A 646 -6.76 -19.22 2.94
C PRO A 646 -8.27 -19.12 3.20
N TYR A 647 -8.87 -17.96 2.92
CA TYR A 647 -10.31 -17.70 2.96
C TYR A 647 -10.88 -17.86 1.56
N SER A 648 -11.40 -19.05 1.25
CA SER A 648 -11.87 -19.36 -0.10
C SER A 648 -12.92 -20.45 -0.12
N VAL A 649 -13.73 -20.44 -1.18
CA VAL A 649 -14.60 -21.57 -1.54
C VAL A 649 -13.86 -22.43 -2.54
N ILE A 650 -13.53 -23.66 -2.18
CA ILE A 650 -12.85 -24.62 -3.05
C ILE A 650 -13.91 -25.46 -3.74
N LEU A 651 -14.09 -25.25 -5.05
CA LEU A 651 -15.02 -25.99 -5.87
C LEU A 651 -14.27 -27.10 -6.65
N LEU A 652 -14.51 -28.34 -6.26
CA LEU A 652 -14.04 -29.55 -6.93
C LEU A 652 -15.17 -30.08 -7.82
N ASP A 653 -15.11 -29.77 -9.11
CA ASP A 653 -16.17 -30.06 -10.07
C ASP A 653 -15.99 -31.46 -10.68
N GLU A 654 -17.10 -32.18 -10.92
CA GLU A 654 -17.10 -33.52 -11.53
C GLU A 654 -16.22 -34.55 -10.81
N VAL A 655 -16.32 -34.62 -9.47
CA VAL A 655 -15.49 -35.51 -8.64
C VAL A 655 -15.56 -36.98 -9.05
N GLU A 656 -16.64 -37.42 -9.72
CA GLU A 656 -16.75 -38.79 -10.24
C GLU A 656 -15.72 -39.15 -11.34
N LYS A 657 -15.04 -38.16 -11.91
CA LYS A 657 -14.00 -38.34 -12.93
C LYS A 657 -12.59 -38.39 -12.35
N ALA A 658 -12.42 -38.07 -11.06
CA ALA A 658 -11.14 -38.04 -10.38
C ALA A 658 -10.56 -39.45 -10.17
N HIS A 659 -9.23 -39.55 -10.14
CA HIS A 659 -8.57 -40.76 -9.67
C HIS A 659 -8.79 -40.98 -8.15
N PRO A 660 -8.95 -42.23 -7.66
CA PRO A 660 -9.12 -42.54 -6.23
C PRO A 660 -8.11 -41.89 -5.28
N ASP A 661 -6.85 -41.74 -5.71
CA ASP A 661 -5.78 -41.12 -4.91
C ASP A 661 -6.06 -39.64 -4.57
N ALA A 662 -6.86 -38.92 -5.36
CA ALA A 662 -7.26 -37.55 -5.05
C ALA A 662 -8.13 -37.50 -3.77
N PHE A 663 -9.02 -38.47 -3.58
CA PHE A 663 -9.87 -38.54 -2.39
C PHE A 663 -9.07 -38.79 -1.11
N ASN A 664 -7.95 -39.52 -1.18
CA ASN A 664 -7.08 -39.73 -0.03
C ASN A 664 -6.44 -38.43 0.46
N LEU A 665 -6.07 -37.54 -0.47
CA LEU A 665 -5.56 -36.20 -0.12
C LEU A 665 -6.67 -35.33 0.48
N LEU A 666 -7.88 -35.40 -0.08
CA LEU A 666 -9.02 -34.65 0.42
C LEU A 666 -9.47 -35.13 1.81
N LEU A 667 -9.33 -36.42 2.14
CA LEU A 667 -9.60 -36.91 3.51
C LEU A 667 -8.79 -36.14 4.56
N GLN A 668 -7.50 -35.92 4.30
CA GLN A 668 -6.64 -35.16 5.21
C GLN A 668 -7.14 -33.73 5.40
N VAL A 669 -7.59 -33.08 4.32
CA VAL A 669 -8.19 -31.74 4.36
C VAL A 669 -9.49 -31.73 5.16
N LEU A 670 -10.36 -32.73 4.95
CA LEU A 670 -11.66 -32.81 5.62
C LEU A 670 -11.57 -33.16 7.11
N ASP A 671 -10.52 -33.87 7.52
CA ASP A 671 -10.30 -34.31 8.90
C ASP A 671 -9.50 -33.32 9.72
N ASP A 672 -8.34 -32.91 9.22
CA ASP A 672 -7.36 -32.11 9.97
C ASP A 672 -7.33 -30.64 9.54
N GLY A 673 -8.12 -30.27 8.52
CA GLY A 673 -8.14 -28.91 7.97
C GLY A 673 -6.77 -28.48 7.46
N ARG A 674 -5.89 -29.43 7.11
CA ARG A 674 -4.50 -29.17 6.73
C ARG A 674 -4.07 -30.13 5.64
N LEU A 675 -3.18 -29.68 4.77
CA LEU A 675 -2.55 -30.51 3.75
C LEU A 675 -1.07 -30.18 3.64
N THR A 676 -0.23 -31.21 3.65
CA THR A 676 1.22 -31.04 3.48
C THR A 676 1.60 -31.23 2.02
N ASP A 677 2.31 -30.26 1.46
CA ASP A 677 2.75 -30.26 0.06
C ASP A 677 3.96 -31.18 -0.19
N GLY A 678 4.30 -31.40 -1.46
CA GLY A 678 5.46 -32.22 -1.86
C GLY A 678 6.82 -31.68 -1.37
N GLN A 679 6.88 -30.43 -0.92
CA GLN A 679 8.05 -29.75 -0.35
C GLN A 679 8.04 -29.75 1.19
N GLY A 680 7.06 -30.40 1.82
CA GLY A 680 6.93 -30.49 3.27
C GLY A 680 6.26 -29.28 3.93
N ARG A 681 5.72 -28.33 3.16
CA ARG A 681 5.00 -27.17 3.71
C ARG A 681 3.57 -27.56 4.04
N THR A 682 3.09 -27.17 5.22
CA THR A 682 1.70 -27.45 5.61
C THR A 682 0.82 -26.24 5.33
N VAL A 683 -0.26 -26.45 4.58
CA VAL A 683 -1.25 -25.44 4.20
C VAL A 683 -2.50 -25.62 5.04
N ASP A 684 -3.08 -24.51 5.50
CA ASP A 684 -4.27 -24.45 6.34
C ASP A 684 -5.55 -24.29 5.49
N PHE A 685 -6.52 -25.16 5.74
CA PHE A 685 -7.83 -25.21 5.09
C PHE A 685 -8.98 -24.93 6.08
N ARG A 686 -8.70 -24.65 7.36
CA ARG A 686 -9.74 -24.39 8.38
C ARG A 686 -10.65 -23.21 8.02
N ASN A 687 -10.13 -22.26 7.24
CA ASN A 687 -10.85 -21.08 6.76
C ASN A 687 -11.50 -21.25 5.38
N THR A 688 -11.58 -22.48 4.87
CA THR A 688 -12.14 -22.78 3.54
C THR A 688 -13.52 -23.42 3.61
N VAL A 689 -14.31 -23.26 2.55
CA VAL A 689 -15.51 -24.07 2.30
C VAL A 689 -15.21 -25.03 1.15
N ILE A 690 -15.30 -26.33 1.39
CA ILE A 690 -15.05 -27.35 0.38
C ILE A 690 -16.38 -27.76 -0.26
N ILE A 691 -16.52 -27.55 -1.55
CA ILE A 691 -17.69 -27.95 -2.33
C ILE A 691 -17.24 -28.92 -3.40
N MET A 692 -17.82 -30.12 -3.38
CA MET A 692 -17.64 -31.13 -4.41
C MET A 692 -18.92 -31.22 -5.21
N THR A 693 -18.85 -31.22 -6.54
CA THR A 693 -20.04 -31.45 -7.37
C THR A 693 -19.94 -32.78 -8.11
N SER A 694 -21.08 -33.45 -8.25
CA SER A 694 -21.19 -34.66 -9.04
C SER A 694 -22.50 -34.72 -9.81
N ASN A 695 -22.48 -35.36 -10.97
CA ASN A 695 -23.68 -35.67 -11.75
C ASN A 695 -24.20 -37.10 -11.48
N LEU A 696 -23.61 -37.82 -10.51
CA LEU A 696 -24.03 -39.16 -10.11
C LEU A 696 -25.50 -39.18 -9.67
N GLY A 697 -26.25 -40.15 -10.21
CA GLY A 697 -27.65 -40.36 -9.89
C GLY A 697 -28.63 -39.42 -10.60
N SER A 698 -28.15 -38.55 -11.50
CA SER A 698 -29.00 -37.68 -12.34
C SER A 698 -29.97 -38.48 -13.23
N GLU A 699 -29.62 -39.71 -13.62
CA GLU A 699 -30.50 -40.65 -14.32
C GLU A 699 -31.78 -40.99 -13.54
N PHE A 700 -31.71 -41.10 -12.21
CA PHE A 700 -32.87 -41.37 -11.37
C PHE A 700 -33.75 -40.14 -11.18
N MET A 701 -33.17 -38.95 -11.31
CA MET A 701 -33.87 -37.65 -11.25
C MET A 701 -34.58 -37.29 -12.56
N SER A 702 -34.49 -38.15 -13.59
CA SER A 702 -35.05 -37.94 -14.92
C SER A 702 -36.32 -38.74 -15.19
N GLY A 703 -36.72 -39.62 -14.27
CA GLY A 703 -37.93 -40.42 -14.42
C GLY A 703 -39.19 -39.63 -14.08
N THR A 704 -40.10 -39.48 -15.03
CA THR A 704 -41.48 -39.07 -14.75
C THR A 704 -42.08 -40.04 -13.73
N PRO A 705 -42.65 -39.57 -12.60
CA PRO A 705 -43.32 -40.46 -11.67
C PRO A 705 -44.58 -41.03 -12.34
N LEU A 706 -44.46 -42.20 -12.96
CA LEU A 706 -45.61 -43.01 -13.35
C LEU A 706 -46.25 -43.58 -12.08
N GLY A 707 -47.19 -42.83 -11.48
CA GLY A 707 -47.95 -43.31 -10.32
C GLY A 707 -48.99 -42.32 -9.81
N PHE A 708 -50.27 -42.61 -10.02
CA PHE A 708 -51.40 -41.91 -9.43
C PHE A 708 -51.58 -42.29 -7.95
N ALA A 709 -51.09 -41.49 -7.02
CA ALA A 709 -51.62 -41.41 -5.65
C ALA A 709 -51.13 -40.13 -4.94
N SER A 710 -52.04 -39.34 -4.38
CA SER A 710 -51.80 -38.05 -3.71
C SER A 710 -51.10 -38.16 -2.33
N GLY A 711 -50.60 -39.34 -1.96
CA GLY A 711 -49.66 -39.56 -0.85
C GLY A 711 -48.27 -40.02 -1.30
N ALA A 712 -48.03 -40.17 -2.61
CA ALA A 712 -46.83 -40.79 -3.16
C ALA A 712 -45.63 -39.84 -3.33
N ALA A 713 -45.78 -38.53 -3.12
CA ALA A 713 -44.71 -37.56 -3.37
C ALA A 713 -43.54 -37.70 -2.37
N GLN A 714 -43.83 -37.76 -1.07
CA GLN A 714 -42.80 -37.96 -0.03
C GLN A 714 -42.15 -39.34 -0.11
N ASP A 715 -42.93 -40.38 -0.40
CA ASP A 715 -42.40 -41.74 -0.58
C ASP A 715 -41.52 -41.83 -1.84
N ALA A 716 -41.91 -41.17 -2.94
CA ALA A 716 -41.12 -41.11 -4.17
C ALA A 716 -39.81 -40.34 -3.99
N GLU A 717 -39.82 -39.24 -3.23
CA GLU A 717 -38.62 -38.46 -2.92
C GLU A 717 -37.65 -39.24 -2.03
N ARG A 718 -38.18 -39.93 -1.02
CA ARG A 718 -37.40 -40.82 -0.15
C ARG A 718 -36.77 -41.98 -0.94
N ASP A 719 -37.53 -42.58 -1.85
CA ASP A 719 -37.04 -43.64 -2.74
C ASP A 719 -35.99 -43.13 -3.72
N LEU A 720 -36.16 -41.92 -4.27
CA LEU A 720 -35.18 -41.27 -5.13
C LEU A 720 -33.87 -41.02 -4.36
N LYS A 721 -33.96 -40.44 -3.16
CA LYS A 721 -32.81 -40.21 -2.28
C LYS A 721 -32.10 -41.53 -1.94
N ALA A 722 -32.84 -42.60 -1.66
CA ALA A 722 -32.25 -43.92 -1.41
C ALA A 722 -31.50 -44.48 -2.62
N LYS A 723 -32.03 -44.33 -3.84
CA LYS A 723 -31.37 -44.75 -5.09
C LYS A 723 -30.10 -43.95 -5.36
N VAL A 724 -30.16 -42.63 -5.23
CA VAL A 724 -29.01 -41.72 -5.43
C VAL A 724 -27.92 -42.02 -4.40
N MET A 725 -28.27 -42.19 -3.13
CA MET A 725 -27.32 -42.56 -2.07
C MET A 725 -26.73 -43.96 -2.26
N GLY A 726 -27.50 -44.90 -2.80
CA GLY A 726 -27.02 -46.22 -3.20
C GLY A 726 -25.91 -46.10 -4.25
N ARG A 727 -26.16 -45.32 -5.31
CA ARG A 727 -25.17 -45.07 -6.37
C ARG A 727 -23.93 -44.33 -5.86
N LEU A 728 -24.11 -43.38 -4.96
CA LEU A 728 -23.00 -42.68 -4.32
C LEU A 728 -22.09 -43.64 -3.54
N LYS A 729 -22.66 -44.56 -2.76
CA LYS A 729 -21.90 -45.54 -1.95
C LYS A 729 -21.17 -46.59 -2.79
N GLU A 730 -21.61 -46.83 -4.02
CA GLU A 730 -20.88 -47.68 -4.97
C GLU A 730 -19.60 -47.00 -5.49
N PHE A 731 -19.66 -45.68 -5.69
CA PHE A 731 -18.55 -44.90 -6.23
C PHE A 731 -17.58 -44.41 -5.16
N MET A 732 -18.10 -43.86 -4.05
CA MET A 732 -17.32 -43.31 -2.94
C MET A 732 -17.29 -44.25 -1.76
N ARG A 733 -16.11 -44.37 -1.13
CA ARG A 733 -15.93 -45.15 0.10
C ARG A 733 -16.76 -44.52 1.23
N PRO A 734 -17.39 -45.33 2.11
CA PRO A 734 -18.16 -44.81 3.25
C PRO A 734 -17.35 -43.87 4.16
N GLU A 735 -16.05 -44.12 4.30
CA GLU A 735 -15.13 -43.28 5.05
C GLU A 735 -15.15 -41.83 4.55
N PHE A 736 -15.08 -41.63 3.22
CA PHE A 736 -15.12 -40.29 2.62
C PHE A 736 -16.46 -39.59 2.85
N ILE A 737 -17.57 -40.30 2.61
CA ILE A 737 -18.92 -39.76 2.78
C ILE A 737 -19.15 -39.29 4.23
N ASN A 738 -18.62 -40.02 5.20
CA ASN A 738 -18.77 -39.68 6.62
C ASN A 738 -17.95 -38.44 7.05
N ARG A 739 -17.00 -37.98 6.23
CA ARG A 739 -16.22 -36.75 6.49
C ARG A 739 -16.80 -35.51 5.85
N ILE A 740 -17.89 -35.64 5.10
CA ILE A 740 -18.61 -34.54 4.48
C ILE A 740 -19.70 -34.09 5.46
N ASP A 741 -19.83 -32.78 5.70
CA ASP A 741 -20.82 -32.25 6.65
C ASP A 741 -22.25 -32.41 6.14
N ASP A 742 -22.47 -32.25 4.84
CA ASP A 742 -23.77 -32.53 4.22
C ASP A 742 -23.68 -32.98 2.75
N THR A 743 -24.58 -33.88 2.36
CA THR A 743 -24.81 -34.26 0.95
C THR A 743 -26.08 -33.58 0.47
N VAL A 744 -25.90 -32.60 -0.42
CA VAL A 744 -26.97 -31.71 -0.87
C VAL A 744 -27.46 -32.13 -2.25
N MET A 745 -28.76 -32.40 -2.37
CA MET A 745 -29.39 -32.78 -3.64
C MET A 745 -29.99 -31.54 -4.32
N PHE A 746 -29.71 -31.39 -5.61
CA PHE A 746 -30.25 -30.33 -6.45
C PHE A 746 -31.33 -30.90 -7.37
N ALA A 747 -32.49 -30.26 -7.37
CA ALA A 747 -33.63 -30.65 -8.19
C ALA A 747 -33.53 -30.05 -9.59
N ARG A 748 -34.24 -30.66 -10.55
CA ARG A 748 -34.46 -30.03 -11.87
C ARG A 748 -35.29 -28.77 -11.69
N LEU A 749 -34.97 -27.76 -12.49
CA LEU A 749 -35.70 -26.50 -12.49
C LEU A 749 -37.06 -26.67 -13.15
N ASP A 750 -38.11 -26.16 -12.50
CA ASP A 750 -39.43 -26.04 -13.10
C ASP A 750 -39.56 -24.78 -13.96
N ARG A 751 -40.70 -24.62 -14.64
CA ARG A 751 -40.93 -23.52 -15.57
C ARG A 751 -40.97 -22.15 -14.88
N GLU A 752 -41.52 -22.07 -13.67
CA GLU A 752 -41.58 -20.82 -12.91
C GLU A 752 -40.18 -20.41 -12.44
N GLN A 753 -39.37 -21.38 -12.01
CA GLN A 753 -37.98 -21.18 -11.63
C GLN A 753 -37.13 -20.74 -12.82
N LEU A 754 -37.30 -21.35 -14.00
CA LEU A 754 -36.61 -20.94 -15.23
C LEU A 754 -36.97 -19.51 -15.61
N ARG A 755 -38.24 -19.12 -15.51
CA ARG A 755 -38.70 -17.75 -15.75
C ARG A 755 -38.02 -16.75 -14.81
N SER A 756 -37.94 -17.06 -13.52
CA SER A 756 -37.24 -16.21 -12.54
C SER A 756 -35.74 -16.08 -12.86
N ILE A 757 -35.09 -17.17 -13.31
CA ILE A 757 -33.69 -17.14 -13.75
C ILE A 757 -33.51 -16.24 -15.00
N VAL A 758 -34.45 -16.30 -15.95
CA VAL A 758 -34.44 -15.41 -17.13
C VAL A 758 -34.53 -13.95 -16.68
N ASP A 759 -35.49 -13.60 -15.81
CA ASP A 759 -35.64 -12.21 -15.34
C ASP A 759 -34.39 -11.71 -14.59
N GLN A 760 -33.78 -12.57 -13.77
CA GLN A 760 -32.52 -12.27 -13.09
C GLN A 760 -31.36 -12.02 -14.09
N GLN A 761 -31.23 -12.83 -15.14
CA GLN A 761 -30.20 -12.64 -16.17
C GLN A 761 -30.43 -11.38 -17.02
N LEU A 762 -31.69 -10.96 -17.18
CA LEU A 762 -32.05 -9.73 -17.89
C LEU A 762 -31.69 -8.45 -17.12
N ALA A 763 -31.48 -8.52 -15.80
CA ALA A 763 -31.13 -7.35 -14.99
C ALA A 763 -29.90 -6.60 -15.52
N ALA A 764 -28.88 -7.32 -16.00
CA ALA A 764 -27.69 -6.72 -16.60
C ALA A 764 -27.96 -6.00 -17.92
N SER A 765 -28.90 -6.50 -18.74
CA SER A 765 -29.34 -5.83 -19.97
C SER A 765 -30.21 -4.60 -19.65
N LYS A 766 -31.11 -4.71 -18.66
CA LYS A 766 -31.90 -3.58 -18.15
C LYS A 766 -30.99 -2.44 -17.67
N GLN A 767 -30.01 -2.74 -16.82
CA GLN A 767 -29.07 -1.74 -16.28
C GLN A 767 -28.21 -1.08 -17.37
N ARG A 768 -27.75 -1.84 -18.37
CA ARG A 768 -26.99 -1.30 -19.51
C ARG A 768 -27.81 -0.31 -20.35
N LEU A 769 -29.09 -0.60 -20.56
CA LEU A 769 -30.00 0.29 -21.29
C LEU A 769 -30.40 1.51 -20.45
N GLU A 770 -30.65 1.34 -19.16
CA GLU A 770 -30.96 2.44 -18.24
C GLU A 770 -29.83 3.47 -18.17
N ALA A 771 -28.57 3.02 -18.20
CA ALA A 771 -27.40 3.92 -18.28
C ALA A 771 -27.36 4.76 -19.56
N GLN A 772 -28.08 4.35 -20.60
CA GLN A 772 -28.28 5.09 -21.86
C GLN A 772 -29.63 5.83 -21.88
N GLY A 773 -30.35 5.87 -20.76
CA GLY A 773 -31.67 6.50 -20.65
C GLY A 773 -32.80 5.71 -21.32
N ILE A 774 -32.61 4.42 -21.61
CA ILE A 774 -33.58 3.57 -22.33
C ILE A 774 -34.15 2.53 -21.36
N ALA A 775 -35.48 2.41 -21.28
CA ALA A 775 -36.13 1.38 -20.48
C ALA A 775 -36.29 0.07 -21.26
N LEU A 776 -36.20 -1.09 -20.58
CA LEU A 776 -36.47 -2.40 -21.16
C LEU A 776 -37.70 -3.03 -20.51
N ASP A 777 -38.77 -3.17 -21.30
CA ASP A 777 -40.04 -3.79 -20.92
C ASP A 777 -40.17 -5.19 -21.54
N VAL A 778 -40.12 -6.23 -20.72
CA VAL A 778 -40.21 -7.63 -21.16
C VAL A 778 -41.51 -8.24 -20.64
N SER A 779 -42.39 -8.60 -21.57
CA SER A 779 -43.69 -9.21 -21.23
C SER A 779 -43.54 -10.60 -20.60
N ALA A 780 -44.55 -11.02 -19.82
CA ALA A 780 -44.62 -12.36 -19.24
C ALA A 780 -44.47 -13.48 -20.29
N GLU A 781 -45.11 -13.32 -21.46
CA GLU A 781 -45.04 -14.28 -22.56
C GLU A 781 -43.62 -14.37 -23.15
N ALA A 782 -42.89 -13.25 -23.22
CA ALA A 782 -41.51 -13.23 -23.66
C ALA A 782 -40.57 -13.91 -22.67
N LEU A 783 -40.79 -13.73 -21.37
CA LEU A 783 -40.04 -14.44 -20.33
C LEU A 783 -40.25 -15.95 -20.41
N ASP A 784 -41.50 -16.38 -20.55
CA ASP A 784 -41.84 -17.81 -20.67
C ASP A 784 -41.26 -18.39 -21.97
N TRP A 785 -41.29 -17.64 -23.07
CA TRP A 785 -40.70 -18.06 -24.35
C TRP A 785 -39.18 -18.22 -24.26
N LEU A 786 -38.48 -17.25 -23.66
CA LEU A 786 -37.03 -17.32 -23.44
C LEU A 786 -36.65 -18.49 -22.52
N ALA A 787 -37.47 -18.76 -21.50
CA ALA A 787 -37.29 -19.90 -20.61
C ALA A 787 -37.46 -21.24 -21.35
N ASP A 788 -38.50 -21.37 -22.18
CA ASP A 788 -38.76 -22.59 -22.94
C ASP A 788 -37.67 -22.86 -24.00
N GLU A 789 -37.26 -21.83 -24.75
CA GLU A 789 -36.25 -21.94 -25.82
C GLU A 789 -34.84 -22.19 -25.27
N GLY A 790 -34.52 -21.67 -24.09
CA GLY A 790 -33.21 -21.84 -23.46
C GLY A 790 -33.12 -22.97 -22.43
N TYR A 791 -34.18 -23.75 -22.23
CA TYR A 791 -34.17 -24.94 -21.38
C TYR A 791 -33.90 -26.21 -22.18
N GLU A 792 -32.78 -26.87 -21.86
CA GLU A 792 -32.45 -28.18 -22.42
C GLU A 792 -32.41 -29.22 -21.28
N PRO A 793 -33.20 -30.31 -21.33
CA PRO A 793 -33.25 -31.29 -20.24
C PRO A 793 -31.90 -31.92 -19.84
N GLU A 794 -30.91 -31.93 -20.74
CA GLU A 794 -29.56 -32.43 -20.51
C GLU A 794 -28.63 -31.38 -19.87
N PHE A 795 -28.83 -30.09 -20.19
CA PHE A 795 -27.94 -28.98 -19.83
C PHE A 795 -28.55 -27.98 -18.83
N GLY A 796 -29.81 -28.17 -18.44
CA GLY A 796 -30.54 -27.31 -17.52
C GLY A 796 -30.66 -25.86 -18.03
N ALA A 797 -30.44 -24.90 -17.14
CA ALA A 797 -30.49 -23.46 -17.43
C ALA A 797 -29.21 -22.90 -18.11
N ARG A 798 -28.19 -23.73 -18.40
CA ARG A 798 -26.93 -23.27 -18.99
C ARG A 798 -27.09 -22.53 -20.33
N PRO A 799 -27.97 -22.96 -21.26
CA PRO A 799 -28.14 -22.27 -22.55
C PRO A 799 -28.85 -20.92 -22.46
N LEU A 800 -29.60 -20.63 -21.39
CA LEU A 800 -30.44 -19.42 -21.26
C LEU A 800 -29.68 -18.14 -21.59
N ARG A 801 -28.46 -17.96 -21.06
CA ARG A 801 -27.68 -16.74 -21.32
C ARG A 801 -27.39 -16.53 -22.80
N ARG A 802 -27.10 -17.62 -23.52
CA ARG A 802 -26.85 -17.58 -24.97
C ARG A 802 -28.13 -17.28 -25.74
N VAL A 803 -29.26 -17.83 -25.31
CA VAL A 803 -30.56 -17.56 -25.92
C VAL A 803 -30.97 -16.11 -25.71
N ILE A 804 -30.85 -15.58 -24.49
CA ILE A 804 -31.10 -14.17 -24.19
C ILE A 804 -30.21 -13.27 -25.05
N GLN A 805 -28.91 -13.58 -25.14
CA GLN A 805 -28.01 -12.78 -25.96
C GLN A 805 -28.45 -12.76 -27.44
N ARG A 806 -28.71 -13.94 -28.02
CA ARG A 806 -29.03 -14.09 -29.45
C ARG A 806 -30.43 -13.55 -29.81
N GLU A 807 -31.42 -13.84 -28.98
CA GLU A 807 -32.83 -13.54 -29.31
C GLU A 807 -33.27 -12.18 -28.82
N LEU A 808 -32.65 -11.65 -27.76
CA LEU A 808 -32.98 -10.35 -27.19
C LEU A 808 -31.86 -9.33 -27.40
N ASP A 809 -30.69 -9.49 -26.77
CA ASP A 809 -29.64 -8.45 -26.76
C ASP A 809 -29.19 -8.05 -28.17
N ASP A 810 -28.99 -9.01 -29.08
CA ASP A 810 -28.59 -8.75 -30.47
C ASP A 810 -29.65 -7.92 -31.22
N ARG A 811 -30.94 -8.20 -30.99
CA ARG A 811 -32.05 -7.45 -31.61
C ARG A 811 -32.20 -6.05 -31.02
N ILE A 812 -31.87 -5.88 -29.74
CA ILE A 812 -31.80 -4.58 -29.09
C ILE A 812 -30.66 -3.77 -29.71
N ALA A 813 -29.49 -4.38 -29.90
CA ALA A 813 -28.35 -3.73 -30.53
C ALA A 813 -28.69 -3.24 -31.95
N ASP A 814 -29.42 -4.04 -32.75
CA ASP A 814 -29.90 -3.63 -34.07
C ASP A 814 -30.81 -2.39 -34.00
N LEU A 815 -31.71 -2.30 -33.02
CA LEU A 815 -32.59 -1.13 -32.83
C LEU A 815 -31.80 0.13 -32.43
N LEU A 816 -30.75 -0.02 -31.62
CA LEU A 816 -29.87 1.09 -31.24
C LEU A 816 -29.04 1.58 -32.43
N VAL A 817 -28.47 0.66 -33.22
CA VAL A 817 -27.65 0.99 -34.41
C VAL A 817 -28.49 1.65 -35.50
N THR A 818 -29.76 1.28 -35.63
CA THR A 818 -30.68 1.87 -36.61
C THR A 818 -31.34 3.16 -36.14
N GLU A 819 -30.98 3.69 -34.96
CA GLU A 819 -31.57 4.87 -34.32
C GLU A 819 -33.10 4.76 -34.21
N ALA A 820 -33.62 3.54 -34.02
CA ALA A 820 -35.06 3.29 -33.86
C ALA A 820 -35.55 3.59 -32.44
N VAL A 821 -34.64 3.73 -31.47
CA VAL A 821 -34.89 4.06 -30.06
C VAL A 821 -33.84 5.06 -29.58
N ASP A 822 -34.30 6.22 -29.10
CA ASP A 822 -33.45 7.28 -28.54
C ASP A 822 -33.51 7.34 -27.01
N GLU A 823 -32.66 8.20 -26.42
CA GLU A 823 -32.65 8.52 -24.99
C GLU A 823 -34.05 8.94 -24.50
N GLY A 824 -34.52 8.30 -23.43
CA GLY A 824 -35.87 8.45 -22.89
C GLY A 824 -36.94 7.60 -23.58
N GLY A 825 -36.56 6.71 -24.50
CA GLY A 825 -37.39 5.71 -25.15
C GLY A 825 -37.51 4.40 -24.36
N THR A 826 -38.27 3.44 -24.91
CA THR A 826 -38.46 2.12 -24.30
C THR A 826 -38.30 1.04 -25.37
N VAL A 827 -37.59 -0.03 -25.05
CA VAL A 827 -37.55 -1.25 -25.84
C VAL A 827 -38.57 -2.23 -25.25
N ARG A 828 -39.47 -2.75 -26.08
CA ARG A 828 -40.46 -3.76 -25.66
C ARG A 828 -40.18 -5.12 -26.31
N ALA A 829 -40.11 -6.16 -25.49
CA ALA A 829 -39.99 -7.55 -25.91
C ALA A 829 -41.29 -8.34 -25.63
N THR A 830 -41.89 -8.89 -26.69
CA THR A 830 -43.17 -9.62 -26.65
C THR A 830 -43.17 -10.77 -27.64
N VAL A 831 -44.08 -11.74 -27.48
CA VAL A 831 -44.25 -12.83 -28.44
C VAL A 831 -45.35 -12.49 -29.45
N VAL A 832 -45.09 -12.66 -30.76
CA VAL A 832 -46.09 -12.46 -31.82
C VAL A 832 -45.98 -13.60 -32.81
N GLY A 833 -47.07 -14.35 -33.00
CA GLY A 833 -47.09 -15.47 -33.95
C GLY A 833 -46.22 -16.66 -33.55
N GLY A 834 -45.86 -16.77 -32.27
CA GLY A 834 -44.98 -17.82 -31.74
C GLY A 834 -43.50 -17.45 -31.70
N ASP A 835 -43.12 -16.29 -32.23
CA ASP A 835 -41.74 -15.80 -32.24
C ASP A 835 -41.56 -14.60 -31.30
N LEU A 836 -40.39 -14.52 -30.66
CA LEU A 836 -39.99 -13.32 -29.92
C LEU A 836 -39.85 -12.13 -30.88
N ARG A 837 -40.47 -11.01 -30.54
CA ARG A 837 -40.32 -9.72 -31.22
C ARG A 837 -39.84 -8.67 -30.24
N VAL A 838 -38.84 -7.92 -30.69
CA VAL A 838 -38.25 -6.79 -29.97
C VAL A 838 -38.50 -5.55 -30.81
N VAL A 839 -39.15 -4.55 -30.23
CA VAL A 839 -39.56 -3.34 -30.95
C VAL A 839 -39.33 -2.09 -30.10
N ALA A 840 -39.20 -0.94 -30.76
CA ALA A 840 -39.30 0.36 -30.11
C ALA A 840 -40.73 0.56 -29.58
N GLY A 841 -40.85 0.79 -28.27
CA GLY A 841 -42.08 1.16 -27.58
C GLY A 841 -42.19 2.68 -27.41
N ALA A 842 -43.41 3.21 -27.46
CA ALA A 842 -43.69 4.57 -27.02
C ALA A 842 -43.62 4.64 -25.48
N ARG A 843 -43.15 5.78 -24.94
CA ARG A 843 -43.03 6.05 -23.49
C ARG A 843 -44.24 5.50 -22.72
N PRO A 844 -44.06 4.63 -21.71
CA PRO A 844 -45.11 4.42 -20.73
C PRO A 844 -45.36 5.75 -20.00
N GLU A 845 -46.61 6.19 -19.93
CA GLU A 845 -46.96 7.35 -19.10
C GLU A 845 -46.55 7.07 -17.65
N PRO A 846 -45.94 8.04 -16.94
CA PRO A 846 -45.56 7.86 -15.56
C PRO A 846 -46.81 7.54 -14.74
N ILE A 847 -46.79 6.40 -14.06
CA ILE A 847 -47.82 6.05 -13.07
C ILE A 847 -47.73 7.13 -11.97
N MET A 848 -48.71 8.04 -11.93
CA MET A 848 -48.84 8.98 -10.83
C MET A 848 -49.24 8.19 -9.57
N ALA A 849 -48.31 8.19 -8.61
CA ALA A 849 -48.43 7.94 -7.16
C ALA A 849 -49.38 6.84 -6.67
#